data_AF-A0A1B6MKM9-F1
#
_entry.id   AF-A0A1B6MKM9-F1
#
_cell.length_a   1.000
_cell.length_b   1.000
_cell.length_c   1.000
_cell.angle_alpha   90.00
_cell.angle_beta   90.00
_cell.angle_gamma   90.00
#
_symmetry.space_group_name_H-M   'P 1'
#
loop_
_entity.id
_entity.type
_entity.pdbx_description
1 polymer ?
#
loop_
_entity_poly.entity_id
_entity_poly.type
_entity_poly.pdbx_seq_one_letter_code
_entity_poly.pdbx_strand_id
1 'polypeptide(L)'
;LHCGTTSGVVTLRMASDDSINLFKHWDKQGKHDFLSQCKKLCRTSDTSPVFADNAYVAELTKIVYDLIWSGMKGVIKKEVVVSTIAEIITYHKDMVAIVLDIVNVIDAETSSLESVGDARAVLSYIVKSSEKIFTDKLLKERLEVDTLQEFGILNNRNYYTKFIKVKTKLYYKQRKFNLFREESEGYAKLITELNQDISGNVTPSNILEVIKSLIGCFNLDPNRVLDVMLDSFEQRPEQVEFFIPLIQHYMPDPKILSEVLAFKFSFYQTEPIPHSLYIVTALMLQYRVIALDDIYSWLSPDDKVISKDWEKEMKDAKEYVRKLNVVSTKTDKEKEDQPEEKEDDDYKYERNQKFGLCEALLEVGDWHTCQALSRRLPDFCVMDQLPIAQAMCRLLHSLIEPVYRKNSGLGPKIVGRVYPPPVSRQAPKPASTFLGLRPVVIPMLYALGPSLHHDLVLVYKIIRVLKASLEQDNVDAHLPPPAGESLYHDTISLLDTVILPTLSHLDSNCCVADQIWALLKLFPYQIRYCLYGRWKNETHLQHAKLLRRRGETLKKIKFIMKRVTKETIKPMGRHIGKLTHYSPGSLFDYMLIQIQTYDNLIVPVVDALKYLTSMSYDILGYCVVEALVAAERDRFKHDGTSLSLWLQSLATFCGYIFKKYSIELTGLLQYLANQLKLQKSLDLLVLKEVVQKMAGIEAAEEMTNEQLEAMAGGELLKGEAGYFSQVRNTKRSSQRLKDALTVDNLAVTLCLLMAQQRYCVIYRETEKSHLKLVGKLYDQCQDTLVQFGTF
;
A
#
# COMPACT_ATOMS: atom_id res chain seq x y z
N LEU A 1 -4.07 -56.63 25.77
CA LEU A 1 -3.54 -58.01 25.82
C LEU A 1 -2.38 -58.05 26.81
N HIS A 2 -2.72 -58.01 28.09
CA HIS A 2 -1.83 -58.43 29.16
C HIS A 2 -1.94 -59.96 29.22
N CYS A 3 -0.96 -60.66 28.64
CA CYS A 3 -0.68 -62.03 29.04
C CYS A 3 0.59 -61.99 29.85
N GLY A 4 0.50 -62.50 31.08
CA GLY A 4 1.57 -62.52 32.05
C GLY A 4 2.81 -63.19 31.47
N THR A 5 3.93 -62.54 31.74
CA THR A 5 5.24 -63.15 31.85
C THR A 5 5.18 -64.25 32.92
N THR A 6 4.76 -65.45 32.56
CA THR A 6 5.11 -66.66 33.31
C THR A 6 6.58 -66.93 33.05
N SER A 7 7.41 -66.38 33.94
CA SER A 7 8.79 -66.79 34.18
C SER A 7 8.81 -68.28 34.54
N GLY A 8 8.86 -69.13 33.52
CA GLY A 8 9.24 -70.53 33.63
C GLY A 8 10.57 -70.70 32.94
N VAL A 9 11.64 -70.10 33.48
CA VAL A 9 13.01 -70.47 33.13
C VAL A 9 13.20 -71.89 33.68
N VAL A 10 12.74 -72.88 32.91
CA VAL A 10 13.19 -74.25 33.11
C VAL A 10 14.64 -74.24 32.69
N THR A 11 15.53 -74.20 33.67
CA THR A 11 16.94 -74.56 33.51
C THR A 11 16.99 -75.98 32.92
N LEU A 12 16.97 -76.08 31.59
CA LEU A 12 17.37 -77.26 30.83
C LEU A 12 18.90 -77.39 30.93
N ARG A 13 19.40 -77.58 32.16
CA ARG A 13 20.81 -77.86 32.42
C ARG A 13 21.02 -79.36 32.54
N MET A 14 22.01 -79.81 31.77
CA MET A 14 22.64 -81.13 31.75
C MET A 14 21.75 -82.25 31.18
N ALA A 15 22.13 -82.72 29.99
CA ALA A 15 21.74 -84.03 29.48
C ALA A 15 21.96 -85.06 30.59
N SER A 16 20.92 -85.82 30.94
CA SER A 16 21.09 -86.97 31.82
C SER A 16 21.98 -88.00 31.11
N ASP A 17 22.78 -88.77 31.85
CA ASP A 17 23.65 -89.81 31.26
C ASP A 17 22.86 -90.79 30.36
N ASP A 18 21.55 -90.95 30.61
CA ASP A 18 20.63 -91.71 29.77
C ASP A 18 20.37 -91.10 28.37
N SER A 19 20.28 -89.77 28.23
CA SER A 19 20.05 -89.14 26.92
C SER A 19 21.31 -89.15 26.05
N ILE A 20 22.49 -89.06 26.66
CA ILE A 20 23.79 -89.16 25.97
C ILE A 20 23.98 -90.55 25.34
N ASN A 21 23.49 -91.61 25.99
CA ASN A 21 23.58 -92.98 25.46
C ASN A 21 22.59 -93.25 24.31
N LEU A 22 21.41 -92.63 24.35
CA LEU A 22 20.36 -92.73 23.30
C LEU A 22 20.87 -92.21 21.94
N PHE A 23 21.53 -91.05 21.94
CA PHE A 23 21.97 -90.38 20.70
C PHE A 23 23.30 -90.91 20.13
N LYS A 24 24.16 -91.56 20.95
CA LYS A 24 25.39 -92.23 20.47
C LYS A 24 25.13 -93.51 19.66
N HIS A 25 23.97 -94.16 19.84
CA HIS A 25 23.55 -95.38 19.12
C HIS A 25 22.31 -95.16 18.23
N TRP A 26 22.17 -93.96 17.68
CA TRP A 26 20.99 -93.51 16.92
C TRP A 26 20.62 -94.45 15.76
N ASP A 27 21.62 -94.93 15.00
CA ASP A 27 21.42 -95.76 13.80
C ASP A 27 21.06 -97.23 14.09
N LYS A 28 21.23 -97.72 15.32
CA LYS A 28 20.94 -99.12 15.68
C LYS A 28 19.55 -99.29 16.34
N GLN A 29 19.29 -98.58 17.44
CA GLN A 29 18.03 -98.65 18.20
C GLN A 29 17.53 -97.28 18.70
N GLY A 30 18.41 -96.27 18.80
CA GLY A 30 18.09 -94.98 19.43
C GLY A 30 16.94 -94.21 18.76
N LYS A 31 16.82 -94.23 17.42
CA LYS A 31 15.69 -93.57 16.72
C LYS A 31 14.34 -94.23 17.06
N HIS A 32 14.28 -95.55 17.12
CA HIS A 32 13.05 -96.29 17.42
C HIS A 32 12.60 -96.05 18.86
N ASP A 33 13.54 -96.05 19.81
CA ASP A 33 13.25 -95.81 21.22
C ASP A 33 12.80 -94.35 21.46
N PHE A 34 13.45 -93.40 20.79
CA PHE A 34 13.05 -91.98 20.81
C PHE A 34 11.62 -91.78 20.28
N LEU A 35 11.30 -92.32 19.09
CA LEU A 35 9.96 -92.21 18.51
C LEU A 35 8.89 -92.91 19.35
N SER A 36 9.22 -94.06 19.96
CA SER A 36 8.34 -94.77 20.89
C SER A 36 8.06 -93.95 22.16
N GLN A 37 9.09 -93.30 22.72
CA GLN A 37 8.94 -92.40 23.87
C GLN A 37 8.09 -91.18 23.52
N CYS A 38 8.37 -90.49 22.40
CA CYS A 38 7.55 -89.37 21.94
C CYS A 38 6.10 -89.79 21.69
N LYS A 39 5.87 -90.97 21.08
CA LYS A 39 4.52 -91.48 20.82
C LYS A 39 3.78 -91.89 22.09
N LYS A 40 4.47 -92.39 23.11
CA LYS A 40 3.90 -92.70 24.43
C LYS A 40 3.51 -91.41 25.17
N LEU A 41 4.40 -90.43 25.19
CA LEU A 41 4.16 -89.13 25.81
C LEU A 41 2.99 -88.38 25.12
N CYS A 42 2.88 -88.45 23.79
CA CYS A 42 1.75 -87.86 23.06
C CYS A 42 0.42 -88.64 23.17
N ARG A 43 0.43 -89.94 23.51
CA ARG A 43 -0.78 -90.78 23.62
C ARG A 43 -1.42 -90.78 25.02
N THR A 44 -0.67 -90.41 26.05
CA THR A 44 -1.15 -90.47 27.44
C THR A 44 -2.03 -89.26 27.78
N SER A 45 -2.07 -88.24 26.92
CA SER A 45 -2.92 -87.06 27.04
C SER A 45 -4.06 -87.12 26.00
N ASP A 46 -5.29 -87.43 26.43
CA ASP A 46 -6.50 -87.25 25.59
C ASP A 46 -6.86 -85.76 25.37
N THR A 47 -6.09 -84.85 25.97
CA THR A 47 -6.11 -83.40 25.74
C THR A 47 -4.79 -82.95 25.11
N SER A 48 -4.79 -81.75 24.52
CA SER A 48 -3.60 -81.19 23.86
C SER A 48 -2.37 -81.28 24.78
N PRO A 49 -1.20 -81.73 24.27
CA PRO A 49 0.03 -81.88 25.04
C PRO A 49 0.57 -80.55 25.57
N VAL A 50 -0.03 -79.40 25.21
CA VAL A 50 0.27 -78.09 25.79
C VAL A 50 -0.41 -77.90 27.15
N PHE A 51 -1.50 -78.61 27.43
CA PHE A 51 -2.31 -78.50 28.65
C PHE A 51 -2.27 -79.75 29.53
N ALA A 52 -1.43 -80.74 29.19
CA ALA A 52 -1.17 -81.91 30.02
C ALA A 52 -0.36 -81.52 31.27
N ASP A 53 -0.34 -82.39 32.30
CA ASP A 53 0.44 -82.18 33.52
C ASP A 53 1.88 -81.74 33.21
N ASN A 54 2.34 -80.66 33.86
CA ASN A 54 3.61 -79.97 33.59
C ASN A 54 4.83 -80.91 33.50
N ALA A 55 4.81 -82.04 34.21
CA ALA A 55 5.87 -83.03 34.18
C ALA A 55 6.03 -83.70 32.80
N TYR A 56 4.94 -84.06 32.13
CA TYR A 56 4.98 -84.72 30.82
C TYR A 56 5.37 -83.75 29.71
N VAL A 57 4.89 -82.50 29.80
CA VAL A 57 5.27 -81.44 28.84
C VAL A 57 6.75 -81.09 28.99
N ALA A 58 7.26 -81.01 30.21
CA ALA A 58 8.68 -80.80 30.48
C ALA A 58 9.54 -81.96 29.95
N GLU A 59 9.09 -83.21 30.08
CA GLU A 59 9.81 -84.36 29.57
C GLU A 59 9.81 -84.41 28.03
N LEU A 60 8.66 -84.15 27.40
CA LEU A 60 8.53 -84.08 25.93
C LEU A 60 9.37 -82.93 25.35
N THR A 61 9.31 -81.74 25.94
CA THR A 61 10.09 -80.58 25.50
C THR A 61 11.59 -80.80 25.70
N LYS A 62 12.00 -81.43 26.80
CA LYS A 62 13.40 -81.81 27.04
C LYS A 62 13.93 -82.80 26.01
N ILE A 63 13.16 -83.84 25.69
CA ILE A 63 13.55 -84.87 24.71
C ILE A 63 13.69 -84.26 23.30
N VAL A 64 12.76 -83.38 22.90
CA VAL A 64 12.81 -82.67 21.61
C VAL A 64 13.94 -81.64 21.57
N TYR A 65 14.19 -80.92 22.68
CA TYR A 65 15.34 -80.02 22.82
C TYR A 65 16.65 -80.79 22.65
N ASP A 66 16.81 -81.93 23.35
CA ASP A 66 18.01 -82.76 23.28
C ASP A 66 18.25 -83.32 21.87
N LEU A 67 17.20 -83.62 21.10
CA LEU A 67 17.30 -84.04 19.68
C LEU A 67 17.90 -82.92 18.81
N ILE A 68 17.34 -81.71 18.89
CA ILE A 68 17.77 -80.57 18.07
C ILE A 68 19.18 -80.14 18.48
N TRP A 69 19.45 -80.09 19.78
CA TRP A 69 20.76 -79.77 20.33
C TRP A 69 21.85 -80.80 19.97
N SER A 70 21.52 -82.10 19.98
CA SER A 70 22.45 -83.16 19.54
C SER A 70 22.72 -83.12 18.05
N GLY A 71 21.72 -82.73 17.24
CA GLY A 71 21.89 -82.41 15.81
C GLY A 71 22.84 -81.24 15.58
N MET A 72 22.69 -80.18 16.38
CA MET A 72 23.55 -78.99 16.35
C MET A 72 25.01 -79.29 16.73
N LYS A 73 25.24 -80.20 17.68
CA LYS A 73 26.58 -80.69 18.07
C LYS A 73 27.20 -81.69 17.08
N GLY A 74 26.50 -82.07 16.01
CA GLY A 74 27.00 -82.99 14.99
C GLY A 74 27.00 -84.47 15.38
N VAL A 75 26.35 -84.83 16.50
CA VAL A 75 26.20 -86.24 16.94
C VAL A 75 25.25 -87.01 16.01
N ILE A 76 24.27 -86.31 15.42
CA ILE A 76 23.29 -86.85 14.48
C ILE A 76 23.35 -86.02 13.19
N LYS A 77 23.22 -86.67 12.03
CA LYS A 77 23.16 -85.97 10.74
C LYS A 77 21.93 -85.06 10.69
N LYS A 78 22.13 -83.81 10.26
CA LYS A 78 21.09 -82.76 10.17
C LYS A 78 19.85 -83.17 9.36
N GLU A 79 20.01 -83.96 8.29
CA GLU A 79 18.89 -84.47 7.48
C GLU A 79 17.99 -85.44 8.27
N VAL A 80 18.60 -86.21 9.18
CA VAL A 80 17.90 -87.18 10.02
C VAL A 80 17.08 -86.48 11.10
N VAL A 81 17.59 -85.37 11.64
CA VAL A 81 16.86 -84.52 12.60
C VAL A 81 15.61 -83.93 11.94
N VAL A 82 15.73 -83.37 10.73
CA VAL A 82 14.59 -82.83 9.97
C VAL A 82 13.55 -83.92 9.67
N SER A 83 13.99 -85.11 9.23
CA SER A 83 13.09 -86.25 8.99
C SER A 83 12.37 -86.72 10.26
N THR A 84 13.04 -86.67 11.42
CA THR A 84 12.47 -87.09 12.70
C THR A 84 11.48 -86.05 13.23
N ILE A 85 11.77 -84.76 13.06
CA ILE A 85 10.84 -83.66 13.36
C ILE A 85 9.57 -83.79 12.49
N ALA A 86 9.73 -84.09 11.20
CA ALA A 86 8.59 -84.32 10.30
C ALA A 86 7.71 -85.48 10.76
N GLU A 87 8.30 -86.53 11.33
CA GLU A 87 7.58 -87.70 11.84
C GLU A 87 6.83 -87.38 13.16
N ILE A 88 7.48 -86.70 14.10
CA ILE A 88 6.88 -86.32 15.39
C ILE A 88 5.70 -85.36 15.22
N ILE A 89 5.79 -84.43 14.27
CA ILE A 89 4.73 -83.44 14.03
C ILE A 89 3.42 -84.10 13.59
N THR A 90 3.47 -85.31 13.00
CA THR A 90 2.26 -86.07 12.66
C THR A 90 1.55 -86.68 13.86
N TYR A 91 2.19 -86.72 15.04
CA TYR A 91 1.61 -87.36 16.23
C TYR A 91 0.51 -86.50 16.87
N HIS A 92 0.63 -85.17 16.85
CA HIS A 92 -0.39 -84.26 17.36
C HIS A 92 -0.30 -82.87 16.70
N LYS A 93 -1.44 -82.19 16.51
CA LYS A 93 -1.51 -80.87 15.83
C LYS A 93 -0.65 -79.79 16.51
N ASP A 94 -0.56 -79.83 17.83
CA ASP A 94 0.18 -78.83 18.62
C ASP A 94 1.69 -79.10 18.72
N MET A 95 2.19 -80.23 18.21
CA MET A 95 3.63 -80.49 18.14
C MET A 95 4.36 -79.46 17.27
N VAL A 96 3.68 -78.88 16.27
CA VAL A 96 4.20 -77.80 15.44
C VAL A 96 4.58 -76.59 16.30
N ALA A 97 3.71 -76.20 17.23
CA ALA A 97 3.95 -75.06 18.11
C ALA A 97 5.02 -75.36 19.17
N ILE A 98 4.97 -76.54 19.79
CA ILE A 98 5.95 -76.96 20.81
C ILE A 98 7.36 -77.02 20.24
N VAL A 99 7.54 -77.64 19.06
CA VAL A 99 8.85 -77.71 18.41
C VAL A 99 9.35 -76.31 18.04
N LEU A 100 8.47 -75.43 17.57
CA LEU A 100 8.85 -74.06 17.20
C LEU A 100 9.22 -73.19 18.41
N ASP A 101 8.51 -73.35 19.54
CA ASP A 101 8.87 -72.68 20.79
C ASP A 101 10.23 -73.18 21.33
N ILE A 102 10.54 -74.48 21.19
CA ILE A 102 11.87 -75.03 21.51
C ILE A 102 12.94 -74.49 20.57
N VAL A 103 12.65 -74.38 19.26
CA VAL A 103 13.56 -73.74 18.29
C VAL A 103 13.82 -72.29 18.67
N ASN A 104 12.82 -71.54 19.14
CA ASN A 104 12.99 -70.16 19.61
C ASN A 104 13.90 -70.08 20.85
N VAL A 105 13.73 -71.00 21.80
CA VAL A 105 14.63 -71.08 22.98
C VAL A 105 16.07 -71.40 22.56
N ILE A 106 16.26 -72.36 21.66
CA ILE A 106 17.58 -72.72 21.13
C ILE A 106 18.18 -71.56 20.31
N ASP A 107 17.37 -70.82 19.56
CA ASP A 107 17.81 -69.63 18.83
C ASP A 107 18.28 -68.53 19.78
N ALA A 108 17.54 -68.26 20.85
CA ALA A 108 17.94 -67.30 21.89
C ALA A 108 19.25 -67.72 22.59
N GLU A 109 19.40 -69.00 22.93
CA GLU A 109 20.62 -69.53 23.55
C GLU A 109 21.83 -69.43 22.60
N THR A 110 21.64 -69.76 21.33
CA THR A 110 22.73 -69.76 20.33
C THR A 110 23.11 -68.36 19.85
N SER A 111 22.18 -67.41 19.88
CA SER A 111 22.45 -65.99 19.59
C SER A 111 23.35 -65.35 20.66
N SER A 112 23.38 -65.90 21.88
CA SER A 112 24.14 -65.37 23.02
C SER A 112 25.56 -65.94 23.17
N LEU A 113 25.92 -67.00 22.44
CA LEU A 113 27.19 -67.73 22.56
C LEU A 113 28.09 -67.47 21.34
N GLU A 114 29.17 -66.69 21.51
CA GLU A 114 30.10 -66.31 20.42
C GLU A 114 30.86 -67.48 19.76
N SER A 115 30.92 -68.66 20.38
CA SER A 115 31.78 -69.77 19.95
C SER A 115 31.09 -70.88 19.14
N VAL A 116 29.87 -70.67 18.63
CA VAL A 116 29.04 -71.76 18.06
C VAL A 116 28.52 -71.48 16.63
N GLY A 117 29.34 -70.83 15.79
CA GLY A 117 28.99 -70.48 14.41
C GLY A 117 28.56 -71.67 13.54
N ASP A 118 29.25 -72.82 13.65
CA ASP A 118 28.92 -74.02 12.88
C ASP A 118 27.57 -74.63 13.30
N ALA A 119 27.22 -74.58 14.58
CA ALA A 119 25.96 -75.13 15.06
C ALA A 119 24.77 -74.23 14.69
N ARG A 120 24.98 -72.91 14.62
CA ARG A 120 23.95 -71.95 14.15
C ARG A 120 23.66 -72.14 12.66
N ALA A 121 24.67 -72.46 11.84
CA ALA A 121 24.47 -72.85 10.45
C ALA A 121 23.68 -74.17 10.31
N VAL A 122 23.88 -75.13 11.23
CA VAL A 122 23.09 -76.36 11.30
C VAL A 122 21.64 -76.09 11.73
N LEU A 123 21.42 -75.21 12.71
CA LEU A 123 20.08 -74.76 13.11
C LEU A 123 19.36 -74.05 11.95
N SER A 124 20.04 -73.16 11.25
CA SER A 124 19.53 -72.50 10.03
C SER A 124 19.10 -73.52 8.97
N TYR A 125 19.92 -74.56 8.75
CA TYR A 125 19.57 -75.64 7.83
C TYR A 125 18.34 -76.43 8.30
N ILE A 126 18.24 -76.75 9.59
CA ILE A 126 17.09 -77.48 10.15
C ILE A 126 15.81 -76.66 10.00
N VAL A 127 15.82 -75.39 10.42
CA VAL A 127 14.64 -74.50 10.36
C VAL A 127 14.21 -74.24 8.91
N LYS A 128 15.17 -73.98 8.01
CA LYS A 128 14.88 -73.75 6.59
C LYS A 128 14.38 -75.02 5.88
N SER A 129 14.94 -76.18 6.18
CA SER A 129 14.48 -77.45 5.61
C SER A 129 13.11 -77.86 6.15
N SER A 130 12.77 -77.41 7.36
CA SER A 130 11.45 -77.59 7.99
C SER A 130 10.44 -76.48 7.66
N GLU A 131 10.76 -75.53 6.77
CA GLU A 131 9.85 -74.44 6.37
C GLU A 131 8.50 -74.93 5.83
N LYS A 132 8.52 -76.04 5.06
CA LYS A 132 7.32 -76.71 4.54
C LYS A 132 6.42 -77.29 5.64
N ILE A 133 6.97 -77.48 6.84
CA ILE A 133 6.29 -78.11 7.98
C ILE A 133 5.71 -77.05 8.91
N PHE A 134 6.43 -75.95 9.18
CA PHE A 134 6.01 -74.92 10.13
C PHE A 134 5.13 -73.82 9.53
N THR A 135 5.06 -73.66 8.20
CA THR A 135 4.38 -72.54 7.53
C THR A 135 5.06 -71.18 7.79
N ASP A 136 5.22 -70.38 6.73
CA ASP A 136 5.87 -69.06 6.76
C ASP A 136 5.28 -68.09 7.81
N LYS A 137 3.95 -68.17 8.05
CA LYS A 137 3.26 -67.30 9.01
C LYS A 137 3.68 -67.55 10.47
N LEU A 138 3.82 -68.82 10.87
CA LEU A 138 4.16 -69.17 12.25
C LEU A 138 5.64 -68.88 12.55
N LEU A 139 6.52 -69.14 11.58
CA LEU A 139 7.94 -68.78 11.67
C LEU A 139 8.12 -67.27 11.89
N LYS A 140 7.38 -66.44 11.15
CA LYS A 140 7.39 -64.97 11.28
C LYS A 140 6.78 -64.43 12.56
N GLU A 141 5.91 -65.20 13.21
CA GLU A 141 5.27 -64.81 14.48
C GLU A 141 6.19 -65.09 15.68
N ARG A 142 6.97 -66.18 15.63
CA ARG A 142 7.72 -66.70 16.78
C ARG A 142 9.21 -66.37 16.78
N LEU A 143 9.83 -66.20 15.61
CA LEU A 143 11.26 -65.90 15.51
C LEU A 143 11.52 -64.39 15.39
N GLU A 144 12.68 -63.95 15.88
CA GLU A 144 13.12 -62.56 15.76
C GLU A 144 13.43 -62.18 14.30
N VAL A 145 13.31 -60.89 14.00
CA VAL A 145 13.48 -60.34 12.65
C VAL A 145 14.90 -60.56 12.12
N ASP A 146 15.90 -60.49 13.00
CA ASP A 146 17.30 -60.69 12.64
C ASP A 146 17.59 -62.17 12.32
N THR A 147 17.07 -63.11 13.11
CA THR A 147 17.12 -64.55 12.83
C THR A 147 16.41 -64.91 11.51
N LEU A 148 15.24 -64.32 11.25
CA LEU A 148 14.49 -64.54 10.01
C LEU A 148 15.25 -64.05 8.76
N GLN A 149 16.04 -62.98 8.88
CA GLN A 149 16.94 -62.51 7.82
C GLN A 149 18.15 -63.44 7.65
N GLU A 150 18.77 -63.87 8.76
CA GLU A 150 19.91 -64.79 8.76
C GLU A 150 19.56 -66.15 8.13
N PHE A 151 18.38 -66.70 8.42
CA PHE A 151 17.91 -67.96 7.84
C PHE A 151 17.40 -67.82 6.39
N GLY A 152 17.32 -66.59 5.86
CA GLY A 152 16.88 -66.30 4.51
C GLY A 152 15.37 -66.50 4.27
N ILE A 153 14.57 -66.51 5.35
CA ILE A 153 13.10 -66.59 5.32
C ILE A 153 12.50 -65.19 5.05
N LEU A 154 13.16 -64.13 5.54
CA LEU A 154 12.78 -62.75 5.33
C LEU A 154 13.82 -62.00 4.48
N ASN A 155 13.62 -61.96 3.16
CA ASN A 155 14.56 -61.32 2.21
C ASN A 155 14.40 -59.79 2.07
N ASN A 156 13.60 -59.14 2.92
CA ASN A 156 13.21 -57.75 2.72
C ASN A 156 14.12 -56.76 3.45
N ARG A 157 15.12 -56.21 2.73
CA ARG A 157 16.01 -55.12 3.21
C ARG A 157 15.26 -53.89 3.76
N ASN A 158 14.00 -53.66 3.36
CA ASN A 158 13.21 -52.48 3.76
C ASN A 158 12.21 -52.75 4.90
N TYR A 159 12.29 -53.92 5.56
CA TYR A 159 11.38 -54.26 6.65
C TYR A 159 11.47 -53.26 7.81
N TYR A 160 12.69 -52.94 8.27
CA TYR A 160 12.91 -51.99 9.37
C TYR A 160 12.31 -50.60 9.08
N THR A 161 12.47 -50.09 7.86
CA THR A 161 11.86 -48.82 7.44
C THR A 161 10.34 -48.86 7.48
N LYS A 162 9.71 -49.97 7.06
CA LYS A 162 8.25 -50.15 7.13
C LYS A 162 7.78 -50.33 8.58
N PHE A 163 8.50 -51.11 9.37
CA PHE A 163 8.23 -51.33 10.79
C PHE A 163 8.26 -50.00 11.56
N ILE A 164 9.30 -49.18 11.36
CA ILE A 164 9.40 -47.84 11.95
C ILE A 164 8.23 -46.97 11.49
N LYS A 165 7.91 -46.93 10.19
CA LYS A 165 6.77 -46.12 9.69
C LYS A 165 5.43 -46.53 10.30
N VAL A 166 5.17 -47.84 10.44
CA VAL A 166 3.94 -48.37 11.04
C VAL A 166 3.90 -48.08 12.53
N LYS A 167 4.99 -48.33 13.25
CA LYS A 167 5.13 -48.02 14.68
C LYS A 167 4.92 -46.53 14.92
N THR A 168 5.56 -45.67 14.13
CA THR A 168 5.40 -44.22 14.24
C THR A 168 3.97 -43.77 13.94
N LYS A 169 3.34 -44.33 12.90
CA LYS A 169 1.93 -44.04 12.59
C LYS A 169 0.98 -44.51 13.70
N LEU A 170 1.26 -45.64 14.34
CA LEU A 170 0.38 -46.22 15.36
C LEU A 170 0.50 -45.50 16.70
N TYR A 171 1.71 -45.09 17.09
CA TYR A 171 1.97 -44.50 18.41
C TYR A 171 2.05 -42.98 18.41
N TYR A 172 2.51 -42.33 17.33
CA TYR A 172 2.77 -40.88 17.34
C TYR A 172 1.83 -40.07 16.45
N LYS A 173 1.10 -40.69 15.52
CA LYS A 173 0.13 -39.95 14.70
C LYS A 173 -1.16 -39.72 15.49
N GLN A 174 -1.43 -38.47 15.84
CA GLN A 174 -2.71 -38.08 16.40
C GLN A 174 -3.83 -38.34 15.38
N ARG A 175 -4.95 -38.89 15.83
CA ARG A 175 -6.16 -39.04 15.01
C ARG A 175 -6.88 -37.71 14.98
N LYS A 176 -6.55 -36.87 14.00
CA LYS A 176 -7.24 -35.62 13.70
C LYS A 176 -7.63 -35.61 12.23
N PHE A 177 -8.84 -35.18 11.93
CA PHE A 177 -9.38 -35.16 10.58
C PHE A 177 -9.42 -33.74 10.06
N ASN A 178 -8.61 -33.46 9.05
CA ASN A 178 -8.43 -32.12 8.47
C ASN A 178 -9.26 -31.94 7.19
N LEU A 179 -9.65 -33.03 6.53
CA LEU A 179 -10.36 -32.96 5.25
C LEU A 179 -11.85 -33.26 5.43
N PHE A 180 -12.70 -32.56 4.69
CA PHE A 180 -14.16 -32.77 4.72
C PHE A 180 -14.59 -34.20 4.40
N ARG A 181 -13.84 -34.90 3.53
CA ARG A 181 -14.13 -36.29 3.17
C ARG A 181 -13.78 -37.30 4.26
N GLU A 182 -12.94 -36.92 5.21
CA GLU A 182 -12.52 -37.81 6.30
C GLU A 182 -13.62 -37.88 7.37
N GLU A 183 -14.23 -36.74 7.71
CA GLU A 183 -15.35 -36.66 8.66
C GLU A 183 -16.44 -35.69 8.17
N SER A 184 -17.28 -36.15 7.25
CA SER A 184 -18.32 -35.33 6.62
C SER A 184 -19.40 -34.86 7.60
N GLU A 185 -19.82 -35.72 8.53
CA GLU A 185 -20.86 -35.40 9.52
C GLU A 185 -20.41 -34.30 10.49
N GLY A 186 -19.18 -34.39 11.00
CA GLY A 186 -18.64 -33.41 11.94
C GLY A 186 -18.55 -32.01 11.33
N TYR A 187 -18.02 -31.89 10.10
CA TYR A 187 -17.95 -30.61 9.40
C TYR A 187 -19.32 -30.11 8.95
N ALA A 188 -20.25 -30.98 8.54
CA ALA A 188 -21.61 -30.57 8.21
C ALA A 188 -22.32 -29.94 9.41
N LYS A 189 -22.27 -30.59 10.59
CA LYS A 189 -22.84 -30.05 11.83
C LYS A 189 -22.18 -28.72 12.22
N LEU A 190 -20.86 -28.62 12.11
CA LEU A 190 -20.15 -27.36 12.37
C LEU A 190 -20.67 -26.21 11.49
N ILE A 191 -20.80 -26.45 10.17
CA ILE A 191 -21.28 -25.42 9.24
C ILE A 191 -22.73 -25.02 9.56
N THR A 192 -23.59 -25.99 9.88
CA THR A 192 -24.99 -25.72 10.24
C THR A 192 -25.09 -24.90 11.53
N GLU A 193 -24.34 -25.27 12.58
CA GLU A 193 -24.33 -24.56 13.86
C GLU A 193 -23.76 -23.13 13.74
N LEU A 194 -22.74 -22.93 12.90
CA LEU A 194 -22.21 -21.60 12.65
C LEU A 194 -23.21 -20.72 11.91
N ASN A 195 -23.96 -21.28 10.96
CA ASN A 195 -24.86 -20.55 10.05
C ASN A 195 -26.34 -20.54 10.46
N GLN A 196 -26.64 -20.83 11.72
CA GLN A 196 -27.99 -20.68 12.27
C GLN A 196 -28.36 -19.20 12.50
N ASP A 197 -29.67 -18.93 12.56
CA ASP A 197 -30.19 -17.60 12.91
C ASP A 197 -29.84 -17.24 14.35
N ILE A 198 -29.20 -16.07 14.51
CA ILE A 198 -28.80 -15.55 15.82
C ILE A 198 -30.05 -15.01 16.54
N SER A 199 -30.77 -15.92 17.20
CA SER A 199 -31.82 -15.58 18.16
C SER A 199 -31.21 -15.26 19.53
N GLY A 200 -31.98 -14.65 20.45
CA GLY A 200 -31.47 -14.23 21.77
C GLY A 200 -30.86 -15.34 22.65
N ASN A 201 -31.05 -16.62 22.30
CA ASN A 201 -30.46 -17.77 23.00
C ASN A 201 -29.11 -18.22 22.42
N VAL A 202 -28.74 -17.74 21.22
CA VAL A 202 -27.50 -18.11 20.52
C VAL A 202 -26.42 -17.09 20.87
N THR A 203 -25.62 -17.40 21.89
CA THR A 203 -24.49 -16.56 22.32
C THR A 203 -23.16 -17.14 21.83
N PRO A 204 -22.10 -16.32 21.65
CA PRO A 204 -20.76 -16.81 21.29
C PRO A 204 -20.24 -17.88 22.25
N SER A 205 -20.53 -17.76 23.55
CA SER A 205 -20.13 -18.75 24.57
C SER A 205 -20.81 -20.10 24.39
N ASN A 206 -22.13 -20.10 24.15
CA ASN A 206 -22.88 -21.35 23.92
C ASN A 206 -22.36 -22.06 22.68
N ILE A 207 -22.12 -21.33 21.60
CA ILE A 207 -21.61 -21.89 20.33
C ILE A 207 -20.18 -22.39 20.46
N LEU A 208 -19.35 -21.72 21.26
CA LEU A 208 -18.01 -22.20 21.56
C LEU A 208 -18.01 -23.56 22.27
N GLU A 209 -18.94 -23.78 23.20
CA GLU A 209 -19.10 -25.08 23.86
C GLU A 209 -19.55 -26.17 22.88
N VAL A 210 -20.49 -25.84 21.98
CA VAL A 210 -20.92 -26.73 20.91
C VAL A 210 -19.75 -27.08 19.99
N ILE A 211 -18.96 -26.10 19.54
CA ILE A 211 -17.78 -26.32 18.70
C ILE A 211 -16.76 -27.24 19.41
N LYS A 212 -16.48 -26.99 20.70
CA LYS A 212 -15.58 -27.86 21.50
C LYS A 212 -16.12 -29.29 21.59
N SER A 213 -17.43 -29.46 21.74
CA SER A 213 -18.07 -30.77 21.74
C SER A 213 -17.94 -31.49 20.39
N LEU A 214 -18.10 -30.77 19.26
CA LEU A 214 -17.93 -31.33 17.92
C LEU A 214 -16.48 -31.73 17.64
N ILE A 215 -15.52 -30.91 18.06
CA ILE A 215 -14.08 -31.24 17.97
C ILE A 215 -13.78 -32.51 18.76
N GLY A 216 -14.30 -32.62 19.99
CA GLY A 216 -14.08 -33.79 20.84
C GLY A 216 -14.75 -35.07 20.32
N CYS A 217 -15.98 -34.97 19.84
CA CYS A 217 -16.76 -36.12 19.35
C CYS A 217 -16.23 -36.67 18.01
N PHE A 218 -15.90 -35.77 17.07
CA PHE A 218 -15.52 -36.15 15.70
C PHE A 218 -14.01 -36.04 15.45
N ASN A 219 -13.20 -35.69 16.45
CA ASN A 219 -11.75 -35.49 16.30
C ASN A 219 -11.38 -34.53 15.15
N LEU A 220 -12.14 -33.44 14.99
CA LEU A 220 -11.90 -32.44 13.95
C LEU A 220 -10.56 -31.71 14.20
N ASP A 221 -9.88 -31.32 13.12
CA ASP A 221 -8.68 -30.50 13.24
C ASP A 221 -9.03 -29.05 13.64
N PRO A 222 -8.49 -28.53 14.76
CA PRO A 222 -8.83 -27.17 15.23
C PRO A 222 -8.51 -26.05 14.23
N ASN A 223 -7.42 -26.18 13.46
CA ASN A 223 -7.06 -25.16 12.48
C ASN A 223 -8.03 -25.16 11.29
N ARG A 224 -8.55 -26.33 10.92
CA ARG A 224 -9.60 -26.43 9.89
C ARG A 224 -10.95 -25.91 10.39
N VAL A 225 -11.29 -26.16 11.65
CA VAL A 225 -12.49 -25.59 12.27
C VAL A 225 -12.43 -24.06 12.24
N LEU A 226 -11.29 -23.47 12.59
CA LEU A 226 -11.05 -22.03 12.46
C LEU A 226 -11.22 -21.54 11.01
N ASP A 227 -10.69 -22.25 10.03
CA ASP A 227 -10.84 -21.93 8.61
C ASP A 227 -12.32 -21.85 8.18
N VAL A 228 -13.15 -22.80 8.64
CA VAL A 228 -14.61 -22.84 8.39
C VAL A 228 -15.35 -21.74 9.16
N MET A 229 -14.88 -21.37 10.36
CA MET A 229 -15.41 -20.23 11.11
C MET A 229 -15.17 -18.91 10.35
N LEU A 230 -13.98 -18.75 9.79
CA LEU A 230 -13.62 -17.59 8.96
C LEU A 230 -14.45 -17.54 7.67
N ASP A 231 -14.66 -18.67 6.99
CA ASP A 231 -15.53 -18.75 5.82
C ASP A 231 -16.98 -18.36 6.16
N SER A 232 -17.48 -18.81 7.32
CA SER A 232 -18.83 -18.46 7.78
C SER A 232 -18.96 -16.97 8.13
N PHE A 233 -17.88 -16.37 8.64
CA PHE A 233 -17.82 -14.93 8.91
C PHE A 233 -17.72 -14.11 7.61
N GLU A 234 -16.99 -14.61 6.62
CA GLU A 234 -16.87 -14.00 5.29
C GLU A 234 -18.22 -13.83 4.59
N GLN A 235 -19.11 -14.81 4.73
CA GLN A 235 -20.46 -14.73 4.15
C GLN A 235 -21.42 -13.82 4.95
N ARG A 236 -21.09 -13.48 6.20
CA ARG A 236 -21.94 -12.67 7.09
C ARG A 236 -21.14 -11.60 7.85
N PRO A 237 -20.53 -10.64 7.14
CA PRO A 237 -19.69 -9.61 7.75
C PRO A 237 -20.49 -8.67 8.67
N GLU A 238 -21.81 -8.59 8.54
CA GLU A 238 -22.66 -7.76 9.41
C GLU A 238 -22.70 -8.27 10.86
N GLN A 239 -22.47 -9.56 11.09
CA GLN A 239 -22.58 -10.21 12.40
C GLN A 239 -21.26 -10.13 13.21
N VAL A 240 -20.57 -8.98 13.14
CA VAL A 240 -19.27 -8.72 13.78
C VAL A 240 -19.33 -8.94 15.30
N GLU A 241 -20.43 -8.51 15.94
CA GLU A 241 -20.62 -8.61 17.39
C GLU A 241 -20.71 -10.05 17.88
N PHE A 242 -21.01 -11.00 16.99
CA PHE A 242 -21.07 -12.43 17.31
C PHE A 242 -19.75 -13.14 16.97
N PHE A 243 -19.24 -12.95 15.75
CA PHE A 243 -18.07 -13.69 15.26
C PHE A 243 -16.74 -13.26 15.89
N ILE A 244 -16.55 -11.96 16.15
CA ILE A 244 -15.28 -11.48 16.73
C ILE A 244 -15.06 -12.06 18.13
N PRO A 245 -16.02 -11.98 19.08
CA PRO A 245 -15.86 -12.66 20.36
C PRO A 245 -15.69 -14.18 20.20
N LEU A 246 -16.46 -14.82 19.31
CA LEU A 246 -16.37 -16.27 19.11
C LEU A 246 -14.95 -16.71 18.70
N ILE A 247 -14.33 -16.00 17.75
CA ILE A 247 -12.97 -16.28 17.26
C ILE A 247 -11.94 -16.01 18.36
N GLN A 248 -12.05 -14.88 19.08
CA GLN A 248 -11.14 -14.52 20.17
C GLN A 248 -11.15 -15.55 21.31
N HIS A 249 -12.32 -16.09 21.67
CA HIS A 249 -12.42 -17.11 22.72
C HIS A 249 -12.02 -18.51 22.22
N TYR A 250 -12.14 -18.79 20.92
CA TYR A 250 -11.74 -20.06 20.31
C TYR A 250 -10.21 -20.18 20.19
N MET A 251 -9.58 -19.18 19.59
CA MET A 251 -8.14 -19.16 19.32
C MET A 251 -7.53 -17.82 19.78
N PRO A 252 -6.98 -17.75 21.00
CA PRO A 252 -6.44 -16.50 21.53
C PRO A 252 -5.06 -16.14 20.95
N ASP A 253 -4.39 -17.05 20.25
CA ASP A 253 -3.08 -16.79 19.65
C ASP A 253 -3.22 -16.08 18.28
N PRO A 254 -2.84 -14.79 18.17
CA PRO A 254 -2.97 -14.02 16.93
C PRO A 254 -2.10 -14.56 15.80
N LYS A 255 -1.01 -15.29 16.10
CA LYS A 255 -0.11 -15.82 15.06
C LYS A 255 -0.76 -16.92 14.26
N ILE A 256 -1.44 -17.86 14.92
CA ILE A 256 -2.13 -18.97 14.24
C ILE A 256 -3.28 -18.43 13.39
N LEU A 257 -4.02 -17.43 13.90
CA LEU A 257 -5.05 -16.74 13.14
C LEU A 257 -4.49 -16.07 11.87
N SER A 258 -3.35 -15.40 12.01
CA SER A 258 -2.65 -14.75 10.89
C SER A 258 -2.15 -15.77 9.87
N GLU A 259 -1.61 -16.91 10.31
CA GLU A 259 -1.16 -18.00 9.43
C GLU A 259 -2.30 -18.61 8.61
N VAL A 260 -3.48 -18.82 9.21
CA VAL A 260 -4.66 -19.34 8.51
C VAL A 260 -5.18 -18.34 7.47
N LEU A 261 -5.28 -17.05 7.83
CA LEU A 261 -5.64 -16.00 6.87
C LEU A 261 -4.61 -15.85 5.76
N ALA A 262 -3.32 -15.88 6.10
CA ALA A 262 -2.22 -15.84 5.14
C ALA A 262 -2.31 -17.01 4.16
N PHE A 263 -2.65 -18.20 4.64
CA PHE A 263 -2.88 -19.36 3.78
C PHE A 263 -4.03 -19.11 2.79
N LYS A 264 -5.15 -18.52 3.24
CA LYS A 264 -6.25 -18.11 2.33
C LYS A 264 -5.77 -17.08 1.30
N PHE A 265 -5.04 -16.04 1.70
CA PHE A 265 -4.46 -15.07 0.75
C PHE A 265 -3.48 -15.71 -0.25
N SER A 266 -2.72 -16.73 0.18
CA SER A 266 -1.78 -17.45 -0.69
C SER A 266 -2.48 -18.31 -1.74
N PHE A 267 -3.69 -18.81 -1.43
CA PHE A 267 -4.50 -19.59 -2.38
C PHE A 267 -4.93 -18.74 -3.58
N TYR A 268 -5.29 -17.48 -3.35
CA TYR A 268 -5.75 -16.53 -4.37
C TYR A 268 -4.62 -15.71 -5.01
N GLN A 269 -3.40 -16.28 -5.15
CA GLN A 269 -2.32 -15.60 -5.88
C GLN A 269 -2.54 -15.60 -7.40
N THR A 270 -3.26 -16.58 -7.92
CA THR A 270 -3.52 -16.75 -9.37
C THR A 270 -4.90 -16.27 -9.81
N GLU A 271 -5.85 -16.19 -8.88
CA GLU A 271 -7.24 -15.80 -9.11
C GLU A 271 -7.54 -14.48 -8.37
N PRO A 272 -8.54 -13.69 -8.81
CA PRO A 272 -8.89 -12.46 -8.11
C PRO A 272 -9.38 -12.77 -6.69
N ILE A 273 -8.84 -12.05 -5.71
CA ILE A 273 -9.18 -12.24 -4.31
C ILE A 273 -10.61 -11.72 -4.05
N PRO A 274 -11.46 -12.51 -3.38
CA PRO A 274 -12.79 -12.05 -2.98
C PRO A 274 -12.70 -10.82 -2.07
N HIS A 275 -13.48 -9.77 -2.38
CA HIS A 275 -13.54 -8.55 -1.56
C HIS A 275 -13.93 -8.83 -0.10
N SER A 276 -14.79 -9.84 0.10
CA SER A 276 -15.24 -10.32 1.40
C SER A 276 -14.10 -10.76 2.32
N LEU A 277 -13.04 -11.37 1.78
CA LEU A 277 -11.86 -11.76 2.54
C LEU A 277 -11.09 -10.54 3.07
N TYR A 278 -10.97 -9.48 2.26
CA TYR A 278 -10.36 -8.23 2.71
C TYR A 278 -11.19 -7.56 3.81
N ILE A 279 -12.52 -7.57 3.71
CA ILE A 279 -13.42 -7.00 4.72
C ILE A 279 -13.30 -7.74 6.06
N VAL A 280 -13.31 -9.08 6.05
CA VAL A 280 -13.10 -9.88 7.27
C VAL A 280 -11.75 -9.58 7.91
N THR A 281 -10.71 -9.52 7.09
CA THR A 281 -9.35 -9.21 7.57
C THR A 281 -9.28 -7.82 8.18
N ALA A 282 -9.92 -6.83 7.54
CA ALA A 282 -10.03 -5.46 8.04
C ALA A 282 -10.79 -5.39 9.37
N LEU A 283 -11.88 -6.15 9.53
CA LEU A 283 -12.63 -6.25 10.78
C LEU A 283 -11.79 -6.90 11.89
N MET A 284 -11.04 -7.95 11.58
CA MET A 284 -10.15 -8.60 12.56
C MET A 284 -9.01 -7.68 13.03
N LEU A 285 -8.47 -6.85 12.13
CA LEU A 285 -7.48 -5.83 12.46
C LEU A 285 -8.08 -4.71 13.33
N GLN A 286 -9.26 -4.20 12.96
CA GLN A 286 -9.93 -3.12 13.68
C GLN A 286 -10.19 -3.50 15.14
N TYR A 287 -10.77 -4.69 15.38
CA TYR A 287 -11.05 -5.21 16.72
C TYR A 287 -9.82 -5.75 17.46
N ARG A 288 -8.61 -5.60 16.87
CA ARG A 288 -7.32 -6.04 17.44
C ARG A 288 -7.28 -7.53 17.76
N VAL A 289 -7.97 -8.35 16.96
CA VAL A 289 -7.85 -9.81 16.99
C VAL A 289 -6.49 -10.23 16.43
N ILE A 290 -6.01 -9.50 15.41
CA ILE A 290 -4.73 -9.69 14.75
C ILE A 290 -3.98 -8.34 14.74
N ALA A 291 -2.65 -8.37 14.80
CA ALA A 291 -1.83 -7.19 14.59
C ALA A 291 -1.44 -7.04 13.11
N LEU A 292 -1.32 -5.78 12.65
CA LEU A 292 -0.90 -5.50 11.27
C LEU A 292 0.45 -6.15 10.93
N ASP A 293 1.39 -6.15 11.87
CA ASP A 293 2.72 -6.74 11.69
C ASP A 293 2.68 -8.25 11.40
N ASP A 294 1.74 -8.97 12.01
CA ASP A 294 1.65 -10.43 11.89
C ASP A 294 1.14 -10.84 10.51
N ILE A 295 0.22 -10.08 9.91
CA ILE A 295 -0.36 -10.39 8.60
C ILE A 295 0.44 -9.75 7.45
N TYR A 296 1.03 -8.58 7.67
CA TYR A 296 1.69 -7.80 6.61
C TYR A 296 2.85 -8.55 5.95
N SER A 297 3.59 -9.37 6.71
CA SER A 297 4.70 -10.17 6.18
C SER A 297 4.28 -11.23 5.17
N TRP A 298 3.00 -11.62 5.17
CA TRP A 298 2.46 -12.66 4.29
C TRP A 298 1.80 -12.09 3.03
N LEU A 299 1.51 -10.78 3.00
CA LEU A 299 0.84 -10.15 1.88
C LEU A 299 1.79 -9.92 0.71
N SER A 300 1.38 -10.35 -0.48
CA SER A 300 2.10 -10.10 -1.72
C SER A 300 1.52 -8.90 -2.49
N PRO A 301 2.31 -8.16 -3.29
CA PRO A 301 3.75 -8.30 -3.53
C PRO A 301 4.63 -7.64 -2.44
N ASP A 302 5.92 -7.96 -2.44
CA ASP A 302 6.92 -7.36 -1.54
C ASP A 302 7.03 -5.84 -1.72
N ASP A 303 7.35 -5.13 -0.63
CA ASP A 303 7.46 -3.66 -0.62
C ASP A 303 8.49 -3.13 -1.62
N LYS A 304 9.55 -3.92 -1.87
CA LYS A 304 10.60 -3.59 -2.84
C LYS A 304 10.08 -3.55 -4.28
N VAL A 305 9.13 -4.41 -4.61
CA VAL A 305 8.52 -4.44 -5.95
C VAL A 305 7.65 -3.20 -6.14
N ILE A 306 6.78 -2.91 -5.16
CA ILE A 306 5.91 -1.73 -5.18
C ILE A 306 6.74 -0.44 -5.26
N SER A 307 7.82 -0.35 -4.47
CA SER A 307 8.69 0.83 -4.47
C SER A 307 9.41 1.02 -5.80
N LYS A 308 9.90 -0.07 -6.40
CA LYS A 308 10.58 -0.02 -7.71
C LYS A 308 9.62 0.37 -8.83
N ASP A 309 8.39 -0.13 -8.80
CA ASP A 309 7.38 0.22 -9.79
C ASP A 309 6.99 1.70 -9.69
N TRP A 310 6.83 2.22 -8.47
CA TRP A 310 6.59 3.65 -8.21
C TRP A 310 7.75 4.54 -8.69
N GLU A 311 8.99 4.17 -8.39
CA GLU A 311 10.18 4.89 -8.86
C GLU A 311 10.28 4.91 -10.39
N LYS A 312 9.93 3.78 -11.04
CA LYS A 312 9.89 3.66 -12.49
C LYS A 312 8.83 4.59 -13.08
N GLU A 313 7.63 4.61 -12.54
CA GLU A 313 6.55 5.49 -13.00
C GLU A 313 6.94 6.98 -12.92
N MET A 314 7.56 7.38 -11.80
CA MET A 314 8.08 8.73 -11.61
C MET A 314 9.18 9.08 -12.61
N LYS A 315 10.10 8.15 -12.90
CA LYS A 315 11.16 8.33 -13.88
C LYS A 315 10.60 8.46 -15.30
N ASP A 316 9.66 7.61 -15.67
CA ASP A 316 9.00 7.62 -16.97
C ASP A 316 8.24 8.94 -17.19
N ALA A 317 7.55 9.44 -16.16
CA ALA A 317 6.91 10.76 -16.20
C ALA A 317 7.91 11.92 -16.39
N LYS A 318 9.06 11.90 -15.71
CA LYS A 318 10.14 12.90 -15.88
C LYS A 318 10.73 12.84 -17.29
N GLU A 319 10.98 11.65 -17.81
CA GLU A 319 11.48 11.46 -19.18
C GLU A 319 10.49 11.92 -20.23
N TYR A 320 9.19 11.65 -20.04
CA TYR A 320 8.13 12.14 -20.91
C TYR A 320 8.11 13.66 -21.03
N VAL A 321 8.13 14.38 -19.89
CA VAL A 321 8.18 15.85 -19.89
C VAL A 321 9.49 16.38 -20.50
N ARG A 322 10.62 15.70 -20.26
CA ARG A 322 11.91 16.06 -20.86
C ARG A 322 11.85 15.94 -22.39
N LYS A 323 11.31 14.84 -22.92
CA LYS A 323 11.12 14.63 -24.38
C LYS A 323 10.25 15.72 -25.00
N LEU A 324 9.20 16.17 -24.33
CA LEU A 324 8.33 17.26 -24.80
C LEU A 324 9.00 18.65 -24.82
N ASN A 325 10.04 18.86 -24.02
CA ASN A 325 10.79 20.12 -23.99
C ASN A 325 11.89 20.17 -25.03
N VAL A 326 12.43 19.03 -25.48
CA VAL A 326 13.40 18.96 -26.56
C VAL A 326 12.68 19.17 -27.90
N VAL A 327 12.96 20.30 -28.55
CA VAL A 327 12.48 20.57 -29.91
C VAL A 327 13.26 19.66 -30.87
N SER A 328 12.71 18.50 -31.19
CA SER A 328 13.28 17.62 -32.21
C SER A 328 13.08 18.27 -33.58
N THR A 329 14.17 18.56 -34.29
CA THR A 329 14.20 19.11 -35.65
C THR A 329 13.97 18.07 -36.73
N LYS A 330 13.79 16.80 -36.36
CA LYS A 330 13.42 15.74 -37.31
C LYS A 330 11.92 15.81 -37.57
N THR A 331 11.58 16.28 -38.78
CA THR A 331 10.26 16.09 -39.41
C THR A 331 10.01 14.62 -39.69
N ASP A 332 9.82 13.82 -38.64
CA ASP A 332 9.17 12.52 -38.78
C ASP A 332 7.72 12.73 -38.39
N LYS A 333 6.89 12.94 -39.41
CA LYS A 333 5.45 12.69 -39.34
C LYS A 333 5.26 11.19 -39.19
N GLU A 334 5.50 10.62 -38.03
CA GLU A 334 5.20 9.21 -37.78
C GLU A 334 4.50 9.06 -36.43
N LYS A 335 3.23 8.65 -36.56
CA LYS A 335 2.32 8.12 -35.54
C LYS A 335 2.02 9.09 -34.39
N GLU A 336 0.84 9.70 -34.47
CA GLU A 336 0.10 10.03 -33.26
C GLU A 336 -0.06 8.72 -32.48
N ASP A 337 0.83 8.50 -31.52
CA ASP A 337 0.69 7.42 -30.55
C ASP A 337 -0.68 7.59 -29.89
N GLN A 338 -1.56 6.64 -30.19
CA GLN A 338 -2.70 6.32 -29.35
C GLN A 338 -2.16 6.17 -27.91
N PRO A 339 -2.91 6.59 -26.87
CA PRO A 339 -2.49 6.34 -25.51
C PRO A 339 -2.54 4.83 -25.24
N GLU A 340 -1.45 4.11 -25.54
CA GLU A 340 -1.15 2.78 -25.03
C GLU A 340 -0.77 2.90 -23.54
N GLU A 341 -1.71 3.28 -22.68
CA GLU A 341 -1.55 3.25 -21.21
C GLU A 341 -2.92 3.01 -20.54
N LYS A 342 -3.64 1.95 -20.94
CA LYS A 342 -4.85 1.55 -20.20
C LYS A 342 -4.95 0.08 -19.83
N GLU A 343 -4.18 -0.82 -20.45
CA GLU A 343 -4.37 -2.26 -20.23
C GLU A 343 -3.52 -2.86 -19.08
N ASP A 344 -2.77 -2.07 -18.29
CA ASP A 344 -1.78 -2.63 -17.35
C ASP A 344 -1.86 -2.12 -15.89
N ASP A 345 -2.69 -1.11 -15.58
CA ASP A 345 -2.78 -0.56 -14.21
C ASP A 345 -3.82 -1.28 -13.35
N ASP A 346 -5.01 -1.58 -13.90
CA ASP A 346 -6.06 -2.32 -13.20
C ASP A 346 -5.57 -3.73 -12.81
N TYR A 347 -4.81 -4.38 -13.70
CA TYR A 347 -4.23 -5.70 -13.44
C TYR A 347 -3.18 -5.71 -12.31
N LYS A 348 -2.39 -4.63 -12.19
CA LYS A 348 -1.42 -4.47 -11.10
C LYS A 348 -2.12 -4.17 -9.78
N TYR A 349 -3.22 -3.43 -9.81
CA TYR A 349 -4.04 -3.16 -8.63
C TYR A 349 -4.69 -4.44 -8.10
N GLU A 350 -5.38 -5.20 -8.95
CA GLU A 350 -6.10 -6.43 -8.58
C GLU A 350 -5.18 -7.50 -7.96
N ARG A 351 -3.92 -7.55 -8.40
CA ARG A 351 -2.92 -8.48 -7.85
C ARG A 351 -2.29 -8.02 -6.54
N ASN A 352 -2.44 -6.75 -6.17
CA ASN A 352 -1.80 -6.19 -4.99
C ASN A 352 -2.69 -6.34 -3.76
N GLN A 353 -2.35 -7.32 -2.92
CA GLN A 353 -3.12 -7.65 -1.72
C GLN A 353 -3.10 -6.52 -0.68
N LYS A 354 -2.01 -5.74 -0.64
CA LYS A 354 -1.86 -4.60 0.28
C LYS A 354 -2.81 -3.46 -0.12
N PHE A 355 -3.04 -3.26 -1.41
CA PHE A 355 -3.98 -2.27 -1.92
C PHE A 355 -5.43 -2.68 -1.64
N GLY A 356 -5.80 -3.93 -1.93
CA GLY A 356 -7.13 -4.46 -1.60
C GLY A 356 -7.43 -4.41 -0.09
N LEU A 357 -6.44 -4.69 0.76
CA LEU A 357 -6.60 -4.54 2.21
C LEU A 357 -6.78 -3.08 2.64
N CYS A 358 -6.08 -2.12 2.01
CA CYS A 358 -6.28 -0.70 2.28
C CYS A 358 -7.70 -0.24 1.91
N GLU A 359 -8.20 -0.67 0.76
CA GLU A 359 -9.58 -0.40 0.33
C GLU A 359 -10.59 -0.88 1.39
N ALA A 360 -10.49 -2.15 1.79
CA ALA A 360 -11.38 -2.73 2.79
C ALA A 360 -11.27 -2.06 4.18
N LEU A 361 -10.06 -1.71 4.63
CA LEU A 361 -9.85 -0.99 5.90
C LEU A 361 -10.57 0.36 5.90
N LEU A 362 -10.56 1.08 4.76
CA LEU A 362 -11.26 2.35 4.62
C LEU A 362 -12.79 2.18 4.56
N GLU A 363 -13.29 1.12 3.92
CA GLU A 363 -14.73 0.80 3.90
C GLU A 363 -15.27 0.43 5.29
N VAL A 364 -14.50 -0.34 6.07
CA VAL A 364 -14.81 -0.68 7.47
C VAL A 364 -14.67 0.54 8.40
N GLY A 365 -13.86 1.52 8.00
CA GLY A 365 -13.60 2.76 8.73
C GLY A 365 -12.42 2.70 9.69
N ASP A 366 -11.50 1.75 9.56
CA ASP A 366 -10.26 1.72 10.35
C ASP A 366 -9.15 2.56 9.70
N TRP A 367 -9.17 3.85 10.00
CA TRP A 367 -8.18 4.81 9.52
C TRP A 367 -6.78 4.58 10.10
N HIS A 368 -6.67 4.19 11.37
CA HIS A 368 -5.37 4.13 12.04
C HIS A 368 -4.51 3.02 11.46
N THR A 369 -5.10 1.85 11.22
CA THR A 369 -4.39 0.73 10.60
C THR A 369 -4.08 1.01 9.13
N CYS A 370 -5.02 1.62 8.39
CA CYS A 370 -4.78 2.05 7.00
C CYS A 370 -3.61 3.04 6.91
N GLN A 371 -3.57 4.05 7.80
CA GLN A 371 -2.48 5.00 7.86
C GLN A 371 -1.14 4.34 8.21
N ALA A 372 -1.13 3.39 9.15
CA ALA A 372 0.06 2.64 9.52
C ALA A 372 0.60 1.79 8.34
N LEU A 373 -0.29 1.19 7.55
CA LEU A 373 0.05 0.45 6.33
C LEU A 373 0.60 1.40 5.26
N SER A 374 -0.10 2.50 4.99
CA SER A 374 0.29 3.48 3.98
C SER A 374 1.65 4.11 4.25
N ARG A 375 2.05 4.30 5.52
CA ARG A 375 3.37 4.84 5.90
C ARG A 375 4.54 3.89 5.62
N ARG A 376 4.29 2.60 5.39
CA ARG A 376 5.34 1.62 5.02
C ARG A 376 5.64 1.64 3.52
N LEU A 377 4.72 2.17 2.73
CA LEU A 377 4.82 2.27 1.28
C LEU A 377 5.24 3.69 0.88
N PRO A 378 5.72 3.90 -0.37
CA PRO A 378 6.05 5.23 -0.84
C PRO A 378 4.88 6.21 -0.71
N ASP A 379 5.18 7.47 -0.39
CA ASP A 379 4.17 8.51 -0.22
C ASP A 379 3.26 8.60 -1.45
N PHE A 380 1.95 8.76 -1.19
CA PHE A 380 0.87 8.86 -2.17
C PHE A 380 0.63 7.65 -3.07
N CYS A 381 1.51 6.65 -3.11
CA CYS A 381 1.37 5.45 -3.96
C CYS A 381 0.02 4.73 -3.76
N VAL A 382 -0.41 4.59 -2.50
CA VAL A 382 -1.67 3.94 -2.13
C VAL A 382 -2.88 4.78 -2.55
N MET A 383 -2.84 6.08 -2.31
CA MET A 383 -3.97 6.99 -2.52
C MET A 383 -4.10 7.44 -3.98
N ASP A 384 -3.10 7.18 -4.82
CA ASP A 384 -3.15 7.43 -6.26
C ASP A 384 -4.02 6.40 -7.03
N GLN A 385 -4.35 5.29 -6.38
CA GLN A 385 -5.25 4.27 -6.90
C GLN A 385 -6.72 4.66 -6.74
N LEU A 386 -7.49 4.53 -7.82
CA LEU A 386 -8.87 5.01 -7.90
C LEU A 386 -9.81 4.39 -6.84
N PRO A 387 -9.86 3.06 -6.62
CA PRO A 387 -10.82 2.47 -5.70
C PRO A 387 -10.57 2.89 -4.25
N ILE A 388 -9.30 2.93 -3.83
CA ILE A 388 -8.86 3.38 -2.51
C ILE A 388 -9.22 4.85 -2.29
N ALA A 389 -8.90 5.72 -3.25
CA ALA A 389 -9.24 7.14 -3.16
C ALA A 389 -10.75 7.37 -3.04
N GLN A 390 -11.57 6.58 -3.76
CA GLN A 390 -13.02 6.64 -3.63
C GLN A 390 -13.52 6.15 -2.27
N ALA A 391 -12.99 5.05 -1.74
CA ALA A 391 -13.33 4.57 -0.40
C ALA A 391 -13.01 5.63 0.67
N MET A 392 -11.84 6.29 0.55
CA MET A 392 -11.45 7.41 1.39
C MET A 392 -12.42 8.60 1.30
N CYS A 393 -12.81 8.98 0.08
CA CYS A 393 -13.78 10.05 -0.15
C CYS A 393 -15.16 9.74 0.46
N ARG A 394 -15.63 8.48 0.36
CA ARG A 394 -16.89 8.06 1.00
C ARG A 394 -16.82 8.18 2.53
N LEU A 395 -15.71 7.76 3.13
CA LEU A 395 -15.48 7.89 4.57
C LEU A 395 -15.47 9.37 4.99
N LEU A 396 -14.69 10.21 4.29
CA LEU A 396 -14.63 11.65 4.53
C LEU A 396 -16.00 12.34 4.41
N HIS A 397 -16.81 11.92 3.43
CA HIS A 397 -18.18 12.42 3.30
C HIS A 397 -19.01 12.17 4.56
N SER A 398 -18.95 10.96 5.14
CA SER A 398 -19.69 10.63 6.36
C SER A 398 -19.21 11.44 7.58
N LEU A 399 -17.90 11.70 7.67
CA LEU A 399 -17.29 12.41 8.81
C LEU A 399 -17.57 13.91 8.81
N ILE A 400 -17.63 14.53 7.63
CA ILE A 400 -17.82 15.97 7.45
C ILE A 400 -19.30 16.36 7.43
N GLU A 401 -20.21 15.41 7.14
CA GLU A 401 -21.64 15.68 6.91
C GLU A 401 -22.32 16.54 8.01
N PRO A 402 -22.12 16.30 9.33
CA PRO A 402 -22.78 17.10 10.35
C PRO A 402 -22.30 18.55 10.37
N VAL A 403 -20.99 18.79 10.25
CA VAL A 403 -20.40 20.14 10.18
C VAL A 403 -20.85 20.86 8.91
N TYR A 404 -20.82 20.15 7.78
CA TYR A 404 -21.24 20.70 6.50
C TYR A 404 -22.73 21.11 6.51
N ARG A 405 -23.64 20.28 7.02
CA ARG A 405 -25.07 20.63 7.07
C ARG A 405 -25.34 21.83 7.97
N LYS A 406 -24.63 21.96 9.09
CA LYS A 406 -24.80 23.08 10.01
C LYS A 406 -24.31 24.41 9.41
N ASN A 407 -23.22 24.37 8.64
CA ASN A 407 -22.45 25.58 8.30
C ASN A 407 -22.41 25.90 6.79
N SER A 408 -23.03 25.09 5.92
CA SER A 408 -22.99 25.29 4.46
C SER A 408 -23.95 26.35 3.92
N GLY A 409 -24.79 26.95 4.78
CA GLY A 409 -25.83 27.90 4.37
C GLY A 409 -26.95 27.28 3.52
N LEU A 410 -27.00 25.95 3.39
CA LEU A 410 -28.06 25.23 2.70
C LEU A 410 -29.31 25.16 3.59
N GLY A 411 -30.47 25.45 3.01
CA GLY A 411 -31.74 25.33 3.73
C GLY A 411 -32.03 23.88 4.15
N PRO A 412 -32.71 23.64 5.28
CA PRO A 412 -32.95 22.31 5.85
C PRO A 412 -33.78 21.38 4.94
N LYS A 413 -34.42 21.92 3.90
CA LYS A 413 -35.22 21.18 2.92
C LYS A 413 -34.41 20.59 1.77
N ILE A 414 -33.13 20.96 1.64
CA ILE A 414 -32.26 20.44 0.58
C ILE A 414 -31.68 19.10 1.05
N VAL A 415 -32.24 18.01 0.53
CA VAL A 415 -31.77 16.66 0.81
C VAL A 415 -30.58 16.35 -0.11
N GLY A 416 -29.38 16.33 0.46
CA GLY A 416 -28.18 15.88 -0.25
C GLY A 416 -28.08 14.35 -0.32
N ARG A 417 -27.13 13.85 -1.12
CA ARG A 417 -26.76 12.43 -1.14
C ARG A 417 -26.30 12.01 0.26
N VAL A 418 -26.96 11.00 0.82
CA VAL A 418 -26.59 10.43 2.14
C VAL A 418 -25.48 9.41 1.92
N TYR A 419 -24.40 9.59 2.66
CA TYR A 419 -23.34 8.60 2.76
C TYR A 419 -23.54 7.88 4.10
N PRO A 420 -23.80 6.55 4.10
CA PRO A 420 -24.01 5.83 5.34
C PRO A 420 -22.72 5.90 6.18
N PRO A 421 -22.83 6.08 7.51
CA PRO A 421 -21.66 5.96 8.38
C PRO A 421 -21.12 4.53 8.33
N PRO A 422 -19.83 4.32 8.63
CA PRO A 422 -19.26 2.98 8.71
C PRO A 422 -20.05 2.12 9.70
N VAL A 423 -20.23 0.84 9.38
CA VAL A 423 -21.03 -0.11 10.18
C VAL A 423 -20.37 -0.38 11.54
N SER A 424 -19.03 -0.28 11.62
CA SER A 424 -18.29 -0.57 12.84
C SER A 424 -18.42 0.54 13.89
N ARG A 425 -18.70 0.15 15.13
CA ARG A 425 -18.72 1.04 16.30
C ARG A 425 -17.35 1.65 16.64
N GLN A 426 -16.27 1.06 16.14
CA GLN A 426 -14.89 1.52 16.37
C GLN A 426 -14.42 2.52 15.30
N ALA A 427 -15.20 2.75 14.25
CA ALA A 427 -14.88 3.74 13.24
C ALA A 427 -14.89 5.17 13.83
N PRO A 428 -14.12 6.11 13.24
CA PRO A 428 -14.09 7.49 13.68
C PRO A 428 -15.49 8.11 13.71
N LYS A 429 -15.81 8.79 14.81
CA LYS A 429 -17.10 9.46 14.95
C LYS A 429 -17.15 10.71 14.06
N PRO A 430 -18.29 11.02 13.43
CA PRO A 430 -18.46 12.26 12.68
C PRO A 430 -18.20 13.49 13.55
N ALA A 431 -17.53 14.49 12.97
CA ALA A 431 -17.24 15.74 13.68
C ALA A 431 -18.52 16.60 13.80
N SER A 432 -18.68 17.29 14.92
CA SER A 432 -19.79 18.23 15.18
C SER A 432 -19.37 19.70 15.20
N THR A 433 -18.08 19.96 15.34
CA THR A 433 -17.46 21.29 15.37
C THR A 433 -16.34 21.38 14.33
N PHE A 434 -15.98 22.61 13.92
CA PHE A 434 -14.87 22.83 12.99
C PHE A 434 -13.55 22.27 13.55
N LEU A 435 -13.22 22.55 14.81
CA LEU A 435 -12.01 22.03 15.45
C LEU A 435 -12.00 20.49 15.58
N GLY A 436 -13.19 19.87 15.67
CA GLY A 436 -13.33 18.41 15.65
C GLY A 436 -12.88 17.75 14.33
N LEU A 437 -12.70 18.51 13.25
CA LEU A 437 -12.15 18.02 11.99
C LEU A 437 -10.62 17.82 12.04
N ARG A 438 -9.92 18.58 12.89
CA ARG A 438 -8.45 18.55 12.97
C ARG A 438 -7.84 17.18 13.29
N PRO A 439 -8.31 16.40 14.28
CA PRO A 439 -7.63 15.16 14.65
C PRO A 439 -7.79 14.02 13.62
N VAL A 440 -8.87 14.02 12.84
CA VAL A 440 -9.22 12.89 11.95
C VAL A 440 -9.25 13.34 10.49
N VAL A 441 -10.12 14.29 10.14
CA VAL A 441 -10.37 14.69 8.75
C VAL A 441 -9.15 15.37 8.12
N ILE A 442 -8.44 16.24 8.83
CA ILE A 442 -7.29 16.95 8.25
C ILE A 442 -6.13 15.99 7.89
N PRO A 443 -5.68 15.07 8.77
CA PRO A 443 -4.71 14.03 8.41
C PRO A 443 -5.15 13.14 7.25
N MET A 444 -6.45 12.80 7.20
CA MET A 444 -7.04 12.04 6.10
C MET A 444 -6.94 12.78 4.76
N LEU A 445 -7.18 14.10 4.75
CA LEU A 445 -7.03 14.93 3.55
C LEU A 445 -5.57 15.03 3.11
N TYR A 446 -4.63 15.16 4.05
CA TYR A 446 -3.20 15.16 3.72
C TYR A 446 -2.75 13.85 3.08
N ALA A 447 -3.22 12.71 3.59
CA ALA A 447 -2.90 11.41 3.02
C ALA A 447 -3.48 11.24 1.60
N LEU A 448 -4.73 11.69 1.40
CA LEU A 448 -5.38 11.62 0.08
C LEU A 448 -4.67 12.50 -0.95
N GLY A 449 -4.17 13.67 -0.55
CA GLY A 449 -3.43 14.57 -1.42
C GLY A 449 -4.22 14.97 -2.69
N PRO A 450 -3.58 15.01 -3.87
CA PRO A 450 -4.22 15.47 -5.10
C PRO A 450 -5.29 14.51 -5.64
N SER A 451 -5.38 13.28 -5.14
CA SER A 451 -6.37 12.27 -5.54
C SER A 451 -7.81 12.62 -5.17
N LEU A 452 -8.00 13.70 -4.40
CA LEU A 452 -9.32 14.28 -4.11
C LEU A 452 -10.10 14.69 -5.39
N HIS A 453 -9.42 14.82 -6.55
CA HIS A 453 -10.06 15.15 -7.82
C HIS A 453 -11.11 14.13 -8.30
N HIS A 454 -11.08 12.88 -7.78
CA HIS A 454 -12.06 11.85 -8.11
C HIS A 454 -13.46 12.16 -7.58
N ASP A 455 -13.60 12.97 -6.52
CA ASP A 455 -14.89 13.41 -5.99
C ASP A 455 -14.97 14.94 -5.87
N LEU A 456 -15.52 15.56 -6.91
CA LEU A 456 -15.75 17.00 -6.94
C LEU A 456 -16.71 17.47 -5.84
N VAL A 457 -17.69 16.65 -5.45
CA VAL A 457 -18.66 17.04 -4.42
C VAL A 457 -17.93 17.23 -3.09
N LEU A 458 -16.98 16.34 -2.78
CA LEU A 458 -16.16 16.46 -1.59
C LEU A 458 -15.28 17.71 -1.61
N VAL A 459 -14.65 18.03 -2.74
CA VAL A 459 -13.88 19.28 -2.94
C VAL A 459 -14.73 20.51 -2.55
N TYR A 460 -15.95 20.60 -3.08
CA TYR A 460 -16.86 21.71 -2.73
C TYR A 460 -17.24 21.73 -1.26
N LYS A 461 -17.56 20.56 -0.66
CA LYS A 461 -17.91 20.48 0.76
C LYS A 461 -16.77 20.99 1.63
N ILE A 462 -15.53 20.56 1.35
CA ILE A 462 -14.33 20.97 2.09
C ILE A 462 -14.10 22.47 1.95
N ILE A 463 -14.06 23.01 0.72
CA ILE A 463 -13.83 24.45 0.50
C ILE A 463 -14.87 25.30 1.23
N ARG A 464 -16.15 24.90 1.20
CA ARG A 464 -17.22 25.61 1.91
C ARG A 464 -17.09 25.54 3.42
N VAL A 465 -16.72 24.38 3.97
CA VAL A 465 -16.49 24.20 5.42
C VAL A 465 -15.31 25.05 5.88
N LEU A 466 -14.19 25.01 5.15
CA LEU A 466 -13.01 25.82 5.46
C LEU A 466 -13.34 27.31 5.38
N LYS A 467 -14.04 27.74 4.32
CA LYS A 467 -14.48 29.12 4.16
C LYS A 467 -15.38 29.56 5.32
N ALA A 468 -16.41 28.78 5.66
CA ALA A 468 -17.32 29.08 6.76
C ALA A 468 -16.59 29.15 8.11
N SER A 469 -15.57 28.31 8.32
CA SER A 469 -14.71 28.38 9.51
C SER A 469 -13.95 29.70 9.57
N LEU A 470 -13.32 30.15 8.47
CA LEU A 470 -12.57 31.40 8.43
C LEU A 470 -13.48 32.64 8.54
N GLU A 471 -14.68 32.58 7.96
CA GLU A 471 -15.69 33.65 8.10
C GLU A 471 -16.19 33.75 9.55
N GLN A 472 -16.36 32.62 10.26
CA GLN A 472 -16.69 32.63 11.69
C GLN A 472 -15.58 33.26 12.54
N ASP A 473 -14.32 33.07 12.15
CA ASP A 473 -13.14 33.63 12.81
C ASP A 473 -12.87 35.10 12.41
N ASN A 474 -13.72 35.72 11.58
CA ASN A 474 -13.58 37.08 11.03
C ASN A 474 -12.22 37.33 10.36
N VAL A 475 -11.72 36.34 9.63
CA VAL A 475 -10.44 36.46 8.91
C VAL A 475 -10.59 37.40 7.71
N ASP A 476 -9.70 38.38 7.63
CA ASP A 476 -9.57 39.30 6.50
C ASP A 476 -8.10 39.50 6.12
N ALA A 477 -7.84 39.78 4.84
CA ALA A 477 -6.50 39.91 4.28
C ALA A 477 -5.72 41.11 4.86
N HIS A 478 -6.41 42.09 5.43
CA HIS A 478 -5.84 43.29 6.04
C HIS A 478 -5.70 43.20 7.57
N LEU A 479 -6.22 42.14 8.19
CA LEU A 479 -6.18 41.93 9.63
C LEU A 479 -5.09 40.93 10.01
N PRO A 480 -4.52 41.04 11.23
CA PRO A 480 -3.59 40.03 11.72
C PRO A 480 -4.29 38.66 11.84
N PRO A 481 -3.52 37.56 11.79
CA PRO A 481 -4.09 36.22 11.93
C PRO A 481 -4.81 36.06 13.28
N PRO A 482 -5.87 35.24 13.33
CA PRO A 482 -6.64 35.03 14.55
C PRO A 482 -5.76 34.41 15.65
N ALA A 483 -5.81 34.96 16.86
CA ALA A 483 -4.97 34.54 17.99
C ALA A 483 -5.45 33.27 18.71
N GLY A 484 -6.70 32.84 18.46
CA GLY A 484 -7.30 31.64 19.08
C GLY A 484 -7.00 30.35 18.31
N GLU A 485 -7.43 29.21 18.86
CA GLU A 485 -7.42 27.93 18.14
C GLU A 485 -8.38 28.00 16.95
N SER A 486 -7.81 28.18 15.75
CA SER A 486 -8.54 28.28 14.48
C SER A 486 -7.97 27.33 13.45
N LEU A 487 -8.75 27.01 12.42
CA LEU A 487 -8.28 26.24 11.26
C LEU A 487 -7.46 27.08 10.26
N TYR A 488 -7.00 28.28 10.64
CA TYR A 488 -6.33 29.23 9.76
C TYR A 488 -5.07 28.63 9.10
N HIS A 489 -4.12 28.13 9.90
CA HIS A 489 -2.87 27.54 9.39
C HIS A 489 -3.09 26.18 8.72
N ASP A 490 -4.05 25.40 9.21
CA ASP A 490 -4.42 24.13 8.58
C ASP A 490 -4.99 24.38 7.18
N THR A 491 -5.79 25.43 7.00
CA THR A 491 -6.37 25.80 5.70
C THR A 491 -5.30 26.18 4.69
N ILE A 492 -4.29 26.96 5.10
CA ILE A 492 -3.14 27.31 4.24
C ILE A 492 -2.40 26.04 3.79
N SER A 493 -2.16 25.14 4.74
CA SER A 493 -1.44 23.89 4.48
C SER A 493 -2.25 22.95 3.57
N LEU A 494 -3.57 22.84 3.77
CA LEU A 494 -4.48 22.08 2.89
C LEU A 494 -4.59 22.69 1.49
N LEU A 495 -4.53 24.02 1.38
CA LEU A 495 -4.49 24.71 0.09
C LEU A 495 -3.25 24.32 -0.71
N ASP A 496 -2.09 24.27 -0.04
CA ASP A 496 -0.78 23.95 -0.63
C ASP A 496 -0.70 22.48 -1.09
N THR A 497 -1.04 21.54 -0.20
CA THR A 497 -0.78 20.11 -0.45
C THR A 497 -1.93 19.36 -1.12
N VAL A 498 -3.18 19.82 -0.96
CA VAL A 498 -4.38 19.08 -1.40
C VAL A 498 -5.13 19.87 -2.48
N ILE A 499 -5.67 21.04 -2.15
CA ILE A 499 -6.69 21.71 -2.97
C ILE A 499 -6.12 22.26 -4.29
N LEU A 500 -4.99 22.97 -4.25
CA LEU A 500 -4.37 23.51 -5.47
C LEU A 500 -3.82 22.38 -6.38
N PRO A 501 -3.14 21.35 -5.85
CA PRO A 501 -2.77 20.17 -6.65
C PRO A 501 -3.96 19.42 -7.25
N THR A 502 -5.07 19.29 -6.52
CA THR A 502 -6.33 18.70 -7.04
C THR A 502 -6.85 19.47 -8.24
N LEU A 503 -6.80 20.81 -8.21
CA LEU A 503 -7.23 21.63 -9.34
C LEU A 503 -6.44 21.32 -10.62
N SER A 504 -5.16 20.99 -10.50
CA SER A 504 -4.32 20.60 -11.64
C SER A 504 -4.75 19.32 -12.33
N HIS A 505 -5.43 18.39 -11.63
CA HIS A 505 -6.02 17.17 -12.20
C HIS A 505 -7.39 17.39 -12.85
N LEU A 506 -8.01 18.56 -12.69
CA LEU A 506 -9.34 18.81 -13.21
C LEU A 506 -9.31 19.40 -14.62
N ASP A 507 -10.22 18.94 -15.48
CA ASP A 507 -10.40 19.50 -16.81
C ASP A 507 -11.30 20.74 -16.75
N SER A 508 -10.71 21.91 -17.04
CA SER A 508 -11.43 23.17 -17.33
C SER A 508 -12.63 23.50 -16.43
N ASN A 509 -12.47 23.38 -15.10
CA ASN A 509 -13.53 23.63 -14.12
C ASN A 509 -13.47 25.04 -13.51
N CYS A 510 -14.16 26.00 -14.15
CA CYS A 510 -14.22 27.39 -13.70
C CYS A 510 -14.84 27.54 -12.29
N CYS A 511 -15.90 26.78 -12.01
CA CYS A 511 -16.66 26.91 -10.77
C CYS A 511 -15.84 26.53 -9.53
N VAL A 512 -14.97 25.50 -9.65
CA VAL A 512 -14.08 25.08 -8.55
C VAL A 512 -13.03 26.16 -8.32
N ALA A 513 -12.42 26.68 -9.38
CA ALA A 513 -11.43 27.76 -9.28
C ALA A 513 -12.01 29.02 -8.60
N ASP A 514 -13.26 29.38 -8.88
CA ASP A 514 -13.92 30.52 -8.24
C ASP A 514 -14.24 30.26 -6.75
N GLN A 515 -14.57 29.03 -6.36
CA GLN A 515 -14.70 28.69 -4.94
C GLN A 515 -13.35 28.71 -4.21
N ILE A 516 -12.28 28.22 -4.84
CA ILE A 516 -10.93 28.31 -4.29
C ILE A 516 -10.52 29.78 -4.15
N TRP A 517 -10.86 30.64 -5.12
CA TRP A 517 -10.64 32.08 -5.02
C TRP A 517 -11.35 32.71 -3.81
N ALA A 518 -12.61 32.30 -3.57
CA ALA A 518 -13.37 32.80 -2.43
C ALA A 518 -12.71 32.51 -1.08
N LEU A 519 -11.86 31.47 -1.01
CA LEU A 519 -11.03 31.14 0.14
C LEU A 519 -9.69 31.89 0.11
N LEU A 520 -8.99 31.89 -1.03
CA LEU A 520 -7.67 32.54 -1.19
C LEU A 520 -7.71 34.04 -0.90
N LYS A 521 -8.77 34.74 -1.32
CA LYS A 521 -8.92 36.19 -1.14
C LYS A 521 -8.96 36.64 0.33
N LEU A 522 -9.25 35.73 1.27
CA LEU A 522 -9.26 36.01 2.71
C LEU A 522 -7.83 36.10 3.27
N PHE A 523 -6.83 35.60 2.53
CA PHE A 523 -5.45 35.61 2.95
C PHE A 523 -4.68 36.81 2.35
N PRO A 524 -3.72 37.38 3.09
CA PRO A 524 -2.80 38.39 2.57
C PRO A 524 -2.08 37.91 1.30
N TYR A 525 -1.74 38.86 0.40
CA TYR A 525 -1.13 38.53 -0.89
C TYR A 525 0.21 37.79 -0.74
N GLN A 526 0.96 38.03 0.35
CA GLN A 526 2.24 37.37 0.61
C GLN A 526 2.06 35.84 0.72
N ILE A 527 1.04 35.40 1.46
CA ILE A 527 0.72 33.97 1.61
C ILE A 527 0.24 33.40 0.28
N ARG A 528 -0.63 34.13 -0.44
CA ARG A 528 -1.11 33.72 -1.77
C ARG A 528 0.04 33.51 -2.76
N TYR A 529 1.00 34.44 -2.81
CA TYR A 529 2.14 34.37 -3.73
C TYR A 529 3.09 33.22 -3.37
N CYS A 530 3.30 32.95 -2.08
CA CYS A 530 4.03 31.76 -1.65
C CYS A 530 3.34 30.46 -2.12
N LEU A 531 2.02 30.36 -1.96
CA LEU A 531 1.23 29.22 -2.44
C LEU A 531 1.34 29.06 -3.97
N TYR A 532 1.26 30.16 -4.72
CA TYR A 532 1.40 30.12 -6.19
C TYR A 532 2.79 29.68 -6.64
N GLY A 533 3.83 30.12 -5.94
CA GLY A 533 5.20 29.70 -6.22
C GLY A 533 5.42 28.21 -6.00
N ARG A 534 4.96 27.68 -4.87
CA ARG A 534 5.00 26.23 -4.58
C ARG A 534 4.18 25.43 -5.58
N TRP A 535 2.96 25.89 -5.88
CA TRP A 535 2.08 25.24 -6.84
C TRP A 535 2.71 25.17 -8.24
N LYS A 536 3.32 26.26 -8.72
CA LYS A 536 4.00 26.29 -10.04
C LYS A 536 5.24 25.38 -10.09
N ASN A 537 6.08 25.44 -9.06
CA ASN A 537 7.46 24.93 -9.13
C ASN A 537 7.67 23.58 -8.45
N GLU A 538 6.97 23.28 -7.35
CA GLU A 538 7.24 22.11 -6.50
C GLU A 538 6.18 21.02 -6.64
N THR A 539 4.89 21.36 -6.58
CA THR A 539 3.79 20.37 -6.45
C THR A 539 3.76 19.33 -7.58
N HIS A 540 3.99 19.75 -8.82
CA HIS A 540 4.00 18.85 -9.97
C HIS A 540 5.15 17.83 -9.97
N LEU A 541 6.21 18.06 -9.20
CA LEU A 541 7.38 17.16 -9.15
C LEU A 541 7.17 15.99 -8.17
N GLN A 542 6.15 16.07 -7.32
CA GLN A 542 5.86 15.10 -6.27
C GLN A 542 5.03 13.91 -6.78
N HIS A 543 4.24 14.08 -7.86
CA HIS A 543 3.33 13.05 -8.36
C HIS A 543 3.55 12.78 -9.86
N ALA A 544 3.64 11.51 -10.26
CA ALA A 544 3.89 11.11 -11.64
C ALA A 544 2.75 11.55 -12.58
N LYS A 545 1.49 11.31 -12.19
CA LYS A 545 0.30 11.72 -12.97
C LYS A 545 0.20 13.24 -13.17
N LEU A 546 0.48 14.04 -12.13
CA LEU A 546 0.53 15.50 -12.25
C LEU A 546 1.63 15.97 -13.19
N LEU A 547 2.79 15.31 -13.15
CA LEU A 547 3.92 15.65 -14.01
C LEU A 547 3.61 15.38 -15.49
N ARG A 548 3.03 14.21 -15.80
CA ARG A 548 2.57 13.87 -17.16
C ARG A 548 1.55 14.90 -17.66
N ARG A 549 0.56 15.22 -16.82
CA ARG A 549 -0.48 16.21 -17.12
C ARG A 549 0.08 17.61 -17.34
N ARG A 550 1.10 18.03 -16.59
CA ARG A 550 1.84 19.29 -16.82
C ARG A 550 2.48 19.30 -18.21
N GLY A 551 3.08 18.19 -18.65
CA GLY A 551 3.66 18.03 -19.99
C GLY A 551 2.62 18.20 -21.11
N GLU A 552 1.49 17.50 -21.01
CA GLU A 552 0.38 17.62 -21.98
C GLU A 552 -0.17 19.04 -22.07
N THR A 553 -0.32 19.67 -20.91
CA THR A 553 -0.78 21.05 -20.80
C THR A 553 0.17 22.00 -21.48
N LEU A 554 1.48 21.83 -21.28
CA LEU A 554 2.51 22.63 -21.95
C LEU A 554 2.45 22.48 -23.48
N LYS A 555 2.17 21.29 -24.00
CA LYS A 555 1.92 21.06 -25.44
C LYS A 555 0.70 21.87 -25.92
N LYS A 556 -0.41 21.86 -25.17
CA LYS A 556 -1.62 22.65 -25.48
C LYS A 556 -1.34 24.16 -25.42
N ILE A 557 -0.57 24.63 -24.44
CA ILE A 557 -0.15 26.03 -24.28
C ILE A 557 0.65 26.49 -25.50
N LYS A 558 1.70 25.75 -25.88
CA LYS A 558 2.54 26.05 -27.05
C LYS A 558 1.70 26.11 -28.33
N PHE A 559 0.74 25.21 -28.48
CA PHE A 559 -0.16 25.16 -29.63
C PHE A 559 -1.08 26.38 -29.73
N ILE A 560 -1.71 26.79 -28.62
CA ILE A 560 -2.59 27.96 -28.59
C ILE A 560 -1.81 29.24 -28.85
N MET A 561 -0.65 29.41 -28.20
CA MET A 561 0.15 30.63 -28.33
C MET A 561 0.69 30.86 -29.74
N LYS A 562 1.00 29.80 -30.50
CA LYS A 562 1.36 29.91 -31.92
C LYS A 562 0.23 30.42 -32.83
N ARG A 563 -1.01 30.48 -32.33
CA ARG A 563 -2.21 30.83 -33.09
C ARG A 563 -2.90 32.09 -32.59
N VAL A 564 -2.33 32.78 -31.61
CA VAL A 564 -2.85 34.07 -31.13
C VAL A 564 -2.48 35.15 -32.14
N THR A 565 -3.47 35.61 -32.90
CA THR A 565 -3.37 36.74 -33.84
C THR A 565 -4.51 37.72 -33.57
N LYS A 566 -4.51 38.88 -34.23
CA LYS A 566 -5.58 39.89 -34.09
C LYS A 566 -6.97 39.35 -34.49
N GLU A 567 -7.04 38.36 -35.38
CA GLU A 567 -8.30 37.78 -35.86
C GLU A 567 -8.81 36.63 -34.97
N THR A 568 -7.89 35.89 -34.33
CA THR A 568 -8.21 34.68 -33.55
C THR A 568 -8.34 34.94 -32.04
N ILE A 569 -8.35 36.21 -31.60
CA ILE A 569 -8.37 36.61 -30.19
C ILE A 569 -9.51 35.93 -29.41
N LYS A 570 -10.74 35.97 -29.92
CA LYS A 570 -11.91 35.43 -29.20
C LYS A 570 -11.84 33.89 -29.02
N PRO A 571 -11.66 33.07 -30.07
CA PRO A 571 -11.57 31.63 -29.90
C PRO A 571 -10.35 31.23 -29.07
N MET A 572 -9.17 31.79 -29.34
CA MET A 572 -7.96 31.48 -28.55
C MET A 572 -8.09 31.94 -27.11
N GLY A 573 -8.68 33.12 -26.87
CA GLY A 573 -8.95 33.63 -25.53
C GLY A 573 -9.86 32.72 -24.70
N ARG A 574 -10.87 32.07 -25.30
CA ARG A 574 -11.69 31.07 -24.61
C ARG A 574 -10.89 29.83 -24.24
N HIS A 575 -10.00 29.37 -25.13
CA HIS A 575 -9.11 28.24 -24.83
C HIS A 575 -8.10 28.59 -23.73
N ILE A 576 -7.51 29.80 -23.78
CA ILE A 576 -6.64 30.34 -22.72
C ILE A 576 -7.41 30.37 -21.39
N GLY A 577 -8.63 30.91 -21.37
CA GLY A 577 -9.48 30.91 -20.16
C GLY A 577 -9.67 29.51 -19.58
N LYS A 578 -10.00 28.52 -20.42
CA LYS A 578 -10.14 27.12 -19.97
C LYS A 578 -8.84 26.54 -19.39
N LEU A 579 -7.68 26.83 -19.98
CA LEU A 579 -6.38 26.39 -19.47
C LEU A 579 -6.02 27.04 -18.13
N THR A 580 -6.33 28.33 -17.96
CA THR A 580 -6.01 29.07 -16.73
C THR A 580 -6.70 28.53 -15.48
N HIS A 581 -7.77 27.74 -15.62
CA HIS A 581 -8.47 27.18 -14.47
C HIS A 581 -7.65 26.14 -13.71
N TYR A 582 -6.76 25.40 -14.38
CA TYR A 582 -6.03 24.28 -13.76
C TYR A 582 -4.51 24.39 -13.86
N SER A 583 -4.00 25.22 -14.77
CA SER A 583 -2.55 25.39 -15.00
C SER A 583 -2.13 26.84 -15.31
N PRO A 584 -2.60 27.84 -14.54
CA PRO A 584 -2.31 29.26 -14.80
C PRO A 584 -0.82 29.59 -14.74
N GLY A 585 -0.07 29.05 -13.78
CA GLY A 585 1.35 29.36 -13.60
C GLY A 585 2.20 28.99 -14.83
N SER A 586 2.07 27.76 -15.33
CA SER A 586 2.80 27.29 -16.53
C SER A 586 2.38 28.03 -17.81
N LEU A 587 1.10 28.39 -17.91
CA LEU A 587 0.59 29.17 -19.03
C LEU A 587 1.19 30.58 -19.04
N PHE A 588 1.09 31.31 -17.94
CA PHE A 588 1.60 32.68 -17.88
C PHE A 588 3.10 32.76 -18.02
N ASP A 589 3.85 31.80 -17.46
CA ASP A 589 5.29 31.69 -17.64
C ASP A 589 5.66 31.65 -19.13
N TYR A 590 5.05 30.73 -19.88
CA TYR A 590 5.28 30.65 -21.33
C TYR A 590 4.79 31.89 -22.08
N MET A 591 3.62 32.44 -21.70
CA MET A 591 3.08 33.65 -22.33
C MET A 591 3.98 34.88 -22.14
N LEU A 592 4.51 35.08 -20.93
CA LEU A 592 5.41 36.18 -20.61
C LEU A 592 6.73 36.06 -21.37
N ILE A 593 7.28 34.84 -21.50
CA ILE A 593 8.47 34.60 -22.34
C ILE A 593 8.19 35.00 -23.81
N GLN A 594 7.03 34.67 -24.35
CA GLN A 594 6.66 35.06 -25.73
C GLN A 594 6.51 36.58 -25.86
N ILE A 595 5.86 37.24 -24.89
CA ILE A 595 5.69 38.71 -24.90
C ILE A 595 7.04 39.44 -24.78
N GLN A 596 7.95 38.93 -23.94
CA GLN A 596 9.30 39.47 -23.79
C GLN A 596 10.14 39.36 -25.06
N THR A 597 9.76 38.46 -25.98
CA THR A 597 10.46 38.24 -27.25
C THR A 597 9.78 38.99 -28.42
N TYR A 598 8.46 39.17 -28.36
CA TYR A 598 7.64 39.68 -29.46
C TYR A 598 6.66 40.79 -29.02
N ASP A 599 7.03 42.05 -29.25
CA ASP A 599 6.25 43.23 -28.82
C ASP A 599 4.89 43.35 -29.50
N ASN A 600 4.81 42.92 -30.76
CA ASN A 600 3.57 42.95 -31.55
C ASN A 600 2.46 42.05 -30.98
N LEU A 601 2.81 41.10 -30.11
CA LEU A 601 1.91 40.14 -29.50
C LEU A 601 1.24 40.69 -28.22
N ILE A 602 1.75 41.80 -27.65
CA ILE A 602 1.26 42.39 -26.40
C ILE A 602 -0.25 42.66 -26.46
N VAL A 603 -0.71 43.45 -27.44
CA VAL A 603 -2.13 43.85 -27.54
C VAL A 603 -3.06 42.64 -27.80
N PRO A 604 -2.79 41.75 -28.77
CA PRO A 604 -3.59 40.53 -28.96
C PRO A 604 -3.68 39.65 -27.72
N VAL A 605 -2.59 39.51 -26.96
CA VAL A 605 -2.58 38.70 -25.73
C VAL A 605 -3.42 39.37 -24.64
N VAL A 606 -3.23 40.67 -24.39
CA VAL A 606 -4.04 41.41 -23.43
C VAL A 606 -5.53 41.32 -23.77
N ASP A 607 -5.89 41.30 -25.05
CA ASP A 607 -7.28 41.11 -25.47
C ASP A 607 -7.79 39.67 -25.29
N ALA A 608 -6.94 38.68 -25.52
CA ALA A 608 -7.27 37.26 -25.33
C ALA A 608 -7.50 36.91 -23.85
N LEU A 609 -6.88 37.65 -22.93
CA LEU A 609 -7.01 37.47 -21.49
C LEU A 609 -8.37 37.92 -20.91
N LYS A 610 -9.34 38.32 -21.73
CA LYS A 610 -10.67 38.76 -21.27
C LYS A 610 -11.46 37.70 -20.48
N TYR A 611 -11.24 36.41 -20.78
CA TYR A 611 -12.02 35.30 -20.22
C TYR A 611 -11.40 34.66 -18.98
N LEU A 612 -10.49 35.35 -18.30
CA LEU A 612 -9.84 34.86 -17.08
C LEU A 612 -10.75 34.98 -15.85
N THR A 613 -10.53 34.10 -14.89
CA THR A 613 -11.13 34.20 -13.54
C THR A 613 -10.36 35.17 -12.66
N SER A 614 -10.98 35.62 -11.57
CA SER A 614 -10.33 36.48 -10.56
C SER A 614 -9.06 35.85 -9.98
N MET A 615 -9.06 34.55 -9.70
CA MET A 615 -7.86 33.82 -9.27
C MET A 615 -6.77 33.82 -10.34
N SER A 616 -7.13 33.59 -11.61
CA SER A 616 -6.16 33.61 -12.70
C SER A 616 -5.52 34.99 -12.88
N TYR A 617 -6.26 36.08 -12.65
CA TYR A 617 -5.72 37.44 -12.66
C TYR A 617 -4.70 37.68 -11.53
N ASP A 618 -4.95 37.17 -10.33
CA ASP A 618 -4.02 37.31 -9.20
C ASP A 618 -2.72 36.52 -9.43
N ILE A 619 -2.84 35.30 -9.95
CA ILE A 619 -1.68 34.46 -10.31
C ILE A 619 -0.87 35.10 -11.44
N LEU A 620 -1.52 35.80 -12.36
CA LEU A 620 -0.82 36.57 -13.39
C LEU A 620 0.01 37.70 -12.77
N GLY A 621 -0.52 38.39 -11.74
CA GLY A 621 0.24 39.36 -10.96
C GLY A 621 1.50 38.76 -10.33
N TYR A 622 1.38 37.58 -9.72
CA TYR A 622 2.52 36.81 -9.21
C TYR A 622 3.53 36.45 -10.31
N CYS A 623 3.08 35.90 -11.45
CA CYS A 623 3.97 35.51 -12.55
C CYS A 623 4.71 36.71 -13.17
N VAL A 624 4.10 37.90 -13.18
CA VAL A 624 4.77 39.14 -13.62
C VAL A 624 5.91 39.50 -12.66
N VAL A 625 5.67 39.45 -11.35
CA VAL A 625 6.72 39.70 -10.35
C VAL A 625 7.83 38.66 -10.47
N GLU A 626 7.50 37.38 -10.61
CA GLU A 626 8.46 36.30 -10.83
C GLU A 626 9.30 36.53 -12.10
N ALA A 627 8.68 36.97 -13.19
CA ALA A 627 9.37 37.27 -14.44
C ALA A 627 10.32 38.49 -14.34
N LEU A 628 10.02 39.47 -13.47
CA LEU A 628 10.90 40.60 -13.15
C LEU A 628 12.08 40.19 -12.25
N VAL A 629 11.83 39.23 -11.36
CA VAL A 629 12.83 38.69 -10.43
C VAL A 629 13.80 37.72 -11.10
N ALA A 630 13.42 37.05 -12.19
CA ALA A 630 14.27 36.08 -12.90
C ALA A 630 15.63 36.69 -13.33
N ALA A 631 16.60 36.62 -12.42
CA ALA A 631 17.75 37.52 -12.30
C ALA A 631 18.97 37.13 -13.16
N GLU A 632 18.81 36.22 -14.12
CA GLU A 632 19.93 35.81 -14.99
C GLU A 632 19.97 36.59 -16.32
N ARG A 633 18.98 37.45 -16.59
CA ARG A 633 18.96 38.26 -17.80
C ARG A 633 19.53 39.64 -17.55
N ASP A 634 20.54 40.01 -18.33
CA ASP A 634 21.06 41.37 -18.33
C ASP A 634 19.95 42.37 -18.69
N ARG A 635 19.82 43.36 -17.81
CA ARG A 635 18.87 44.48 -17.95
C ARG A 635 19.36 45.53 -18.95
N PHE A 636 20.64 45.46 -19.31
CA PHE A 636 21.23 46.20 -20.41
C PHE A 636 21.34 45.32 -21.65
N LYS A 637 21.24 45.95 -22.83
CA LYS A 637 21.70 45.32 -24.06
C LYS A 637 23.21 45.07 -23.99
N HIS A 638 23.72 44.23 -24.90
CA HIS A 638 25.16 43.98 -25.04
C HIS A 638 26.02 45.25 -25.19
N ASP A 639 25.41 46.37 -25.60
CA ASP A 639 26.04 47.70 -25.71
C ASP A 639 26.28 48.40 -24.36
N GLY A 640 25.81 47.86 -23.23
CA GLY A 640 26.00 48.38 -21.88
C GLY A 640 25.35 49.74 -21.56
N THR A 641 24.66 50.35 -22.53
CA THR A 641 24.14 51.73 -22.44
C THR A 641 22.64 51.86 -22.69
N SER A 642 22.01 50.87 -23.31
CA SER A 642 20.58 50.86 -23.60
C SER A 642 19.87 49.77 -22.81
N LEU A 643 18.61 50.05 -22.43
CA LEU A 643 17.76 49.10 -21.72
C LEU A 643 17.42 47.92 -22.63
N SER A 644 17.36 46.72 -22.04
CA SER A 644 16.99 45.52 -22.74
C SER A 644 15.56 45.59 -23.26
N LEU A 645 15.35 45.16 -24.51
CA LEU A 645 14.04 45.20 -25.16
C LEU A 645 13.01 44.42 -24.36
N TRP A 646 13.37 43.23 -23.86
CA TRP A 646 12.47 42.38 -23.08
C TRP A 646 11.86 43.07 -21.86
N LEU A 647 12.61 43.95 -21.19
CA LEU A 647 12.16 44.69 -20.01
C LEU A 647 11.19 45.80 -20.41
N GLN A 648 11.45 46.46 -21.55
CA GLN A 648 10.53 47.45 -22.12
C GLN A 648 9.21 46.79 -22.52
N SER A 649 9.24 45.68 -23.25
CA SER A 649 8.06 44.91 -23.65
C SER A 649 7.24 44.46 -22.45
N LEU A 650 7.92 44.00 -21.39
CA LEU A 650 7.27 43.57 -20.15
C LEU A 650 6.65 44.75 -19.38
N ALA A 651 7.33 45.89 -19.29
CA ALA A 651 6.80 47.11 -18.67
C ALA A 651 5.56 47.63 -19.41
N THR A 652 5.62 47.70 -20.75
CA THR A 652 4.47 48.07 -21.58
C THR A 652 3.30 47.09 -21.40
N PHE A 653 3.56 45.78 -21.36
CA PHE A 653 2.54 44.78 -21.06
C PHE A 653 1.89 44.99 -19.67
N CYS A 654 2.70 45.27 -18.64
CA CYS A 654 2.19 45.60 -17.30
C CYS A 654 1.25 46.82 -17.35
N GLY A 655 1.66 47.90 -18.03
CA GLY A 655 0.82 49.10 -18.19
C GLY A 655 -0.53 48.79 -18.84
N TYR A 656 -0.55 48.03 -19.94
CA TYR A 656 -1.81 47.65 -20.61
C TYR A 656 -2.70 46.74 -19.75
N ILE A 657 -2.11 45.78 -19.04
CA ILE A 657 -2.91 44.77 -18.32
C ILE A 657 -3.53 45.33 -17.04
N PHE A 658 -2.77 46.12 -16.26
CA PHE A 658 -3.29 46.76 -15.05
C PHE A 658 -4.27 47.90 -15.37
N LYS A 659 -4.12 48.56 -16.53
CA LYS A 659 -5.16 49.48 -17.04
C LYS A 659 -6.47 48.74 -17.29
N LYS A 660 -6.43 47.61 -18.00
CA LYS A 660 -7.63 46.96 -18.54
C LYS A 660 -8.37 46.08 -17.52
N TYR A 661 -7.65 45.33 -16.69
CA TYR A 661 -8.23 44.35 -15.76
C TYR A 661 -8.07 44.79 -14.32
N SER A 662 -8.91 44.28 -13.41
CA SER A 662 -8.82 44.53 -11.97
C SER A 662 -7.92 43.50 -11.30
N ILE A 663 -6.61 43.68 -11.49
CA ILE A 663 -5.57 42.90 -10.84
C ILE A 663 -5.08 43.69 -9.62
N GLU A 664 -4.80 43.01 -8.52
CA GLU A 664 -4.21 43.62 -7.32
C GLU A 664 -2.77 44.05 -7.61
N LEU A 665 -2.45 45.33 -7.37
CA LEU A 665 -1.14 45.92 -7.68
C LEU A 665 -0.15 45.89 -6.51
N THR A 666 -0.62 45.58 -5.31
CA THR A 666 0.15 45.67 -4.06
C THR A 666 1.47 44.90 -4.14
N GLY A 667 1.44 43.67 -4.68
CA GLY A 667 2.63 42.84 -4.83
C GLY A 667 3.68 43.44 -5.78
N LEU A 668 3.26 44.05 -6.89
CA LEU A 668 4.17 44.72 -7.83
C LEU A 668 4.77 45.99 -7.23
N LEU A 669 3.95 46.82 -6.59
CA LEU A 669 4.39 48.06 -5.96
C LEU A 669 5.36 47.79 -4.80
N GLN A 670 5.09 46.77 -3.99
CA GLN A 670 6.02 46.34 -2.95
C GLN A 670 7.34 45.80 -3.52
N TYR A 671 7.29 45.03 -4.62
CA TYR A 671 8.49 44.58 -5.32
C TYR A 671 9.33 45.78 -5.76
N LEU A 672 8.73 46.79 -6.39
CA LEU A 672 9.42 48.01 -6.82
C LEU A 672 10.03 48.77 -5.64
N ALA A 673 9.28 48.94 -4.54
CA ALA A 673 9.80 49.54 -3.32
C ALA A 673 11.01 48.78 -2.76
N ASN A 674 10.98 47.45 -2.80
CA ASN A 674 12.09 46.61 -2.36
C ASN A 674 13.31 46.72 -3.29
N GLN A 675 13.11 46.78 -4.62
CA GLN A 675 14.23 46.99 -5.57
C GLN A 675 14.88 48.35 -5.41
N LEU A 676 14.09 49.40 -5.15
CA LEU A 676 14.62 50.73 -4.86
C LEU A 676 15.40 50.77 -3.55
N LYS A 677 14.94 50.05 -2.51
CA LYS A 677 15.73 49.87 -1.28
C LYS A 677 17.06 49.16 -1.53
N LEU A 678 17.10 48.23 -2.48
CA LEU A 678 18.32 47.55 -2.95
C LEU A 678 19.14 48.40 -3.94
N GLN A 679 18.81 49.69 -4.12
CA GLN A 679 19.51 50.65 -4.97
C GLN A 679 19.52 50.28 -6.47
N LYS A 680 18.52 49.52 -6.93
CA LYS A 680 18.35 49.17 -8.36
C LYS A 680 17.31 50.09 -8.99
N SER A 681 17.73 50.96 -9.91
CA SER A 681 16.85 51.97 -10.54
C SER A 681 16.10 51.47 -11.78
N LEU A 682 16.59 50.42 -12.45
CA LEU A 682 16.09 50.00 -13.77
C LEU A 682 14.62 49.55 -13.78
N ASP A 683 14.13 49.01 -12.66
CA ASP A 683 12.73 48.54 -12.56
C ASP A 683 11.72 49.69 -12.46
N LEU A 684 12.18 50.95 -12.26
CA LEU A 684 11.32 52.14 -12.31
C LEU A 684 10.63 52.31 -13.66
N LEU A 685 11.18 51.75 -14.74
CA LEU A 685 10.51 51.71 -16.03
C LEU A 685 9.10 51.10 -15.93
N VAL A 686 8.93 50.06 -15.12
CA VAL A 686 7.63 49.41 -14.91
C VAL A 686 6.66 50.37 -14.24
N LEU A 687 7.13 51.16 -13.26
CA LEU A 687 6.30 52.19 -12.61
C LEU A 687 5.91 53.30 -13.58
N LYS A 688 6.87 53.80 -14.39
CA LYS A 688 6.62 54.84 -15.43
C LYS A 688 5.50 54.41 -16.37
N GLU A 689 5.57 53.18 -16.90
CA GLU A 689 4.55 52.63 -17.80
C GLU A 689 3.20 52.38 -17.12
N VAL A 690 3.19 51.89 -15.88
CA VAL A 690 1.95 51.65 -15.12
C VAL A 690 1.23 52.98 -14.85
N VAL A 691 1.94 54.00 -14.37
CA VAL A 691 1.36 55.34 -14.14
C VAL A 691 0.90 55.95 -15.46
N GLN A 692 1.70 55.86 -16.52
CA GLN A 692 1.34 56.37 -17.84
C GLN A 692 0.03 55.77 -18.35
N LYS A 693 -0.09 54.43 -18.38
CA LYS A 693 -1.25 53.77 -18.97
C LYS A 693 -2.48 53.82 -18.06
N MET A 694 -2.31 53.75 -16.73
CA MET A 694 -3.43 53.73 -15.77
C MET A 694 -3.97 55.12 -15.42
N ALA A 695 -3.10 56.13 -15.33
CA ALA A 695 -3.50 57.51 -15.04
C ALA A 695 -3.68 58.35 -16.31
N GLY A 696 -2.92 58.05 -17.38
CA GLY A 696 -2.90 58.88 -18.59
C GLY A 696 -1.97 60.09 -18.47
N ILE A 697 -1.08 60.09 -17.48
CA ILE A 697 -0.09 61.15 -17.25
C ILE A 697 1.19 60.76 -17.96
N GLU A 698 1.57 61.50 -18.99
CA GLU A 698 2.83 61.32 -19.71
C GLU A 698 3.86 62.33 -19.20
N ALA A 699 5.12 61.90 -19.10
CA ALA A 699 6.22 62.82 -18.87
C ALA A 699 6.43 63.65 -20.13
N ALA A 700 6.36 64.98 -20.00
CA ALA A 700 6.48 65.88 -21.13
C ALA A 700 7.96 66.04 -21.51
N GLU A 701 8.43 65.24 -22.46
CA GLU A 701 9.82 65.27 -22.95
C GLU A 701 10.02 66.39 -24.00
N GLU A 702 9.03 66.67 -24.85
CA GLU A 702 9.08 67.71 -25.89
C GLU A 702 7.74 68.48 -25.98
N MET A 703 7.63 69.64 -25.32
CA MET A 703 6.47 70.53 -25.44
C MET A 703 6.74 71.67 -26.43
N THR A 704 5.76 71.99 -27.27
CA THR A 704 5.81 73.19 -28.11
C THR A 704 5.66 74.46 -27.26
N ASN A 705 6.10 75.61 -27.79
CA ASN A 705 5.94 76.89 -27.08
C ASN A 705 4.47 77.21 -26.78
N GLU A 706 3.55 76.88 -27.69
CA GLU A 706 2.10 77.04 -27.49
C GLU A 706 1.59 76.14 -26.34
N GLN A 707 2.12 74.92 -26.21
CA GLN A 707 1.78 74.02 -25.10
C GLN A 707 2.36 74.51 -23.77
N LEU A 708 3.58 75.05 -23.76
CA LEU A 708 4.18 75.68 -22.58
C LEU A 708 3.34 76.88 -22.10
N GLU A 709 2.91 77.73 -23.02
CA GLU A 709 2.00 78.86 -22.72
C GLU A 709 0.65 78.38 -22.20
N ALA A 710 0.10 77.31 -22.79
CA ALA A 710 -1.16 76.73 -22.34
C ALA A 710 -1.05 76.08 -20.94
N MET A 711 0.09 75.49 -20.60
CA MET A 711 0.40 74.94 -19.27
C MET A 711 0.52 76.02 -18.18
N ALA A 712 0.78 77.27 -18.57
CA ALA A 712 0.76 78.44 -17.67
C ALA A 712 -0.65 79.02 -17.45
N GLY A 713 -1.66 78.57 -18.20
CA GLY A 713 -3.06 79.02 -18.06
C GLY A 713 -3.85 78.35 -16.93
N GLY A 714 -5.17 78.54 -16.93
CA GLY A 714 -6.09 77.90 -15.98
C GLY A 714 -6.26 76.39 -16.23
N GLU A 715 -6.83 75.66 -15.27
CA GLU A 715 -6.99 74.18 -15.33
C GLU A 715 -7.65 73.67 -16.61
N LEU A 716 -8.61 74.42 -17.16
CA LEU A 716 -9.27 74.07 -18.42
C LEU A 716 -8.30 74.08 -19.61
N LEU A 717 -7.43 75.10 -19.68
CA LEU A 717 -6.44 75.25 -20.74
C LEU A 717 -5.33 74.19 -20.61
N LYS A 718 -4.93 73.88 -19.37
CA LYS A 718 -4.03 72.75 -19.08
C LYS A 718 -4.64 71.41 -19.45
N GLY A 719 -5.96 71.26 -19.26
CA GLY A 719 -6.71 70.07 -19.65
C GLY A 719 -6.70 69.81 -21.15
N GLU A 720 -6.89 70.87 -21.96
CA GLU A 720 -6.95 70.80 -23.43
C GLU A 720 -5.56 70.69 -24.08
N ALA A 721 -4.55 71.38 -23.56
CA ALA A 721 -3.22 71.40 -24.17
C ALA A 721 -2.19 70.46 -23.51
N GLY A 722 -2.38 70.10 -22.24
CA GLY A 722 -1.41 69.32 -21.45
C GLY A 722 -1.59 67.80 -21.52
N TYR A 723 -2.77 67.32 -21.91
CA TYR A 723 -3.04 65.88 -22.02
C TYR A 723 -3.27 65.47 -23.47
N PHE A 724 -2.23 64.95 -24.12
CA PHE A 724 -2.28 64.39 -25.47
C PHE A 724 -3.30 63.24 -25.63
N SER A 725 -3.66 62.58 -24.52
CA SER A 725 -4.59 61.45 -24.48
C SER A 725 -5.82 61.80 -23.64
N GLN A 726 -7.02 61.48 -24.12
CA GLN A 726 -8.28 61.72 -23.41
C GLN A 726 -8.29 61.10 -21.99
N VAL A 727 -7.99 61.92 -20.97
CA VAL A 727 -7.94 61.56 -19.53
C VAL A 727 -9.29 61.02 -19.02
N ARG A 728 -10.40 61.30 -19.71
CA ARG A 728 -11.74 60.85 -19.30
C ARG A 728 -11.88 59.33 -19.18
N ASN A 729 -11.10 58.54 -19.92
CA ASN A 729 -11.18 57.07 -19.90
C ASN A 729 -10.31 56.39 -18.82
N THR A 730 -9.51 57.12 -18.04
CA THR A 730 -8.59 56.54 -17.05
C THR A 730 -9.05 56.68 -15.59
N LYS A 731 -10.18 57.35 -15.32
CA LYS A 731 -10.63 57.66 -13.94
C LYS A 731 -10.77 56.43 -13.03
N ARG A 732 -11.24 55.29 -13.57
CA ARG A 732 -11.42 54.05 -12.79
C ARG A 732 -10.08 53.33 -12.58
N SER A 733 -9.18 53.34 -13.56
CA SER A 733 -7.86 52.75 -13.42
C SER A 733 -6.98 53.57 -12.48
N SER A 734 -7.02 54.89 -12.57
CA SER A 734 -6.28 55.80 -11.68
C SER A 734 -6.73 55.65 -10.22
N GLN A 735 -8.04 55.55 -9.96
CA GLN A 735 -8.54 55.33 -8.60
C GLN A 735 -8.01 54.02 -8.00
N ARG A 736 -8.00 52.92 -8.76
CA ARG A 736 -7.45 51.64 -8.28
C ARG A 736 -5.96 51.71 -7.97
N LEU A 737 -5.19 52.43 -8.79
CA LEU A 737 -3.77 52.66 -8.52
C LEU A 737 -3.57 53.47 -7.23
N LYS A 738 -4.38 54.52 -7.03
CA LYS A 738 -4.39 55.32 -5.80
C LYS A 738 -4.73 54.48 -4.57
N ASP A 739 -5.78 53.66 -4.65
CA ASP A 739 -6.19 52.77 -3.56
C ASP A 739 -5.06 51.80 -3.20
N ALA A 740 -4.43 51.17 -4.20
CA ALA A 740 -3.30 50.26 -4.00
C ALA A 740 -2.05 50.92 -3.39
N LEU A 741 -1.79 52.21 -3.70
CA LEU A 741 -0.69 52.98 -3.12
C LEU A 741 -0.97 53.47 -1.70
N THR A 742 -2.25 53.58 -1.34
CA THR A 742 -2.68 53.97 0.01
C THR A 742 -2.53 52.80 0.98
N VAL A 743 -2.75 51.57 0.49
CA VAL A 743 -2.43 50.34 1.23
C VAL A 743 -0.95 50.34 1.60
N ASP A 744 -0.66 50.01 2.87
CA ASP A 744 0.70 49.94 3.45
C ASP A 744 1.54 51.24 3.36
N ASN A 745 0.92 52.41 3.15
CA ASN A 745 1.60 53.70 3.01
C ASN A 745 2.71 53.71 1.93
N LEU A 746 2.49 52.97 0.84
CA LEU A 746 3.45 52.87 -0.27
C LEU A 746 3.63 54.17 -1.05
N ALA A 747 2.62 55.04 -1.09
CA ALA A 747 2.68 56.32 -1.79
C ALA A 747 3.88 57.20 -1.34
N VAL A 748 3.96 57.47 -0.04
CA VAL A 748 5.05 58.28 0.54
C VAL A 748 6.37 57.53 0.46
N THR A 749 6.35 56.23 0.74
CA THR A 749 7.53 55.38 0.71
C THR A 749 8.19 55.36 -0.68
N LEU A 750 7.42 55.15 -1.74
CA LEU A 750 7.92 55.15 -3.11
C LEU A 750 8.42 56.53 -3.54
N CYS A 751 7.72 57.61 -3.16
CA CYS A 751 8.15 58.98 -3.46
C CYS A 751 9.54 59.29 -2.85
N LEU A 752 9.73 58.95 -1.56
CA LEU A 752 11.01 59.12 -0.88
C LEU A 752 12.11 58.25 -1.49
N LEU A 753 11.80 56.98 -1.78
CA LEU A 753 12.77 56.05 -2.39
C LEU A 753 13.19 56.50 -3.78
N MET A 754 12.28 57.01 -4.61
CA MET A 754 12.61 57.56 -5.93
C MET A 754 13.49 58.82 -5.83
N ALA A 755 13.17 59.73 -4.90
CA ALA A 755 13.98 60.92 -4.66
C ALA A 755 15.39 60.58 -4.16
N GLN A 756 15.53 59.57 -3.29
CA GLN A 756 16.82 59.06 -2.85
C GLN A 756 17.57 58.36 -3.98
N GLN A 757 16.88 57.54 -4.78
CA GLN A 757 17.49 56.81 -5.88
C GLN A 757 18.07 57.76 -6.92
N ARG A 758 17.40 58.88 -7.22
CA ARG A 758 17.90 59.94 -8.10
C ARG A 758 19.33 60.37 -7.75
N TYR A 759 19.63 60.59 -6.47
CA TYR A 759 21.00 60.90 -6.03
C TYR A 759 21.91 59.66 -6.01
N CYS A 760 21.36 58.50 -5.64
CA CYS A 760 22.08 57.22 -5.61
C CYS A 760 22.62 56.81 -6.99
N VAL A 761 21.87 57.10 -8.07
CA VAL A 761 22.28 56.82 -9.45
C VAL A 761 23.63 57.48 -9.75
N ILE A 762 23.80 58.75 -9.37
CA ILE A 762 25.02 59.54 -9.64
C ILE A 762 26.22 59.01 -8.85
N TYR A 763 26.04 58.72 -7.56
CA TYR A 763 27.16 58.53 -6.63
C TYR A 763 27.45 57.08 -6.25
N ARG A 764 26.52 56.13 -6.44
CA ARG A 764 26.68 54.73 -5.96
C ARG A 764 26.42 53.68 -7.02
N GLU A 765 25.33 53.82 -7.78
CA GLU A 765 24.90 52.76 -8.72
C GLU A 765 25.79 52.70 -9.97
N THR A 766 26.44 53.81 -10.35
CA THR A 766 27.13 53.94 -11.63
C THR A 766 28.57 54.46 -11.55
N GLU A 767 29.28 54.23 -10.44
CA GLU A 767 30.68 54.68 -10.27
C GLU A 767 31.64 54.23 -11.40
N LYS A 768 31.31 53.13 -12.11
CA LYS A 768 32.10 52.57 -13.22
C LYS A 768 31.41 52.65 -14.60
N SER A 769 30.25 53.30 -14.69
CA SER A 769 29.43 53.29 -15.91
C SER A 769 29.65 54.54 -16.77
N HIS A 770 29.33 54.47 -18.06
CA HIS A 770 29.46 55.62 -18.96
C HIS A 770 28.53 56.78 -18.54
N LEU A 771 29.05 58.01 -18.54
CA LEU A 771 28.33 59.23 -18.13
C LEU A 771 26.96 59.41 -18.84
N LYS A 772 26.87 59.02 -20.12
CA LYS A 772 25.62 59.06 -20.88
C LYS A 772 24.52 58.16 -20.31
N LEU A 773 24.90 57.00 -19.76
CA LEU A 773 23.96 56.12 -19.08
C LEU A 773 23.52 56.72 -17.74
N VAL A 774 24.46 57.32 -16.99
CA VAL A 774 24.15 58.00 -15.72
C VAL A 774 23.13 59.12 -15.93
N GLY A 775 23.36 59.98 -16.92
CA GLY A 775 22.41 61.04 -17.29
C GLY A 775 21.03 60.47 -17.64
N LYS A 776 20.99 59.44 -18.49
CA LYS A 776 19.72 58.81 -18.88
C LYS A 776 18.95 58.19 -17.70
N LEU A 777 19.64 57.52 -16.79
CA LEU A 777 19.02 56.93 -15.60
C LEU A 777 18.56 58.00 -14.62
N TYR A 778 19.33 59.09 -14.48
CA TYR A 778 18.94 60.24 -13.68
C TYR A 778 17.67 60.90 -14.22
N ASP A 779 17.63 61.18 -15.53
CA ASP A 779 16.48 61.76 -16.22
C ASP A 779 15.27 60.84 -16.08
N GLN A 780 15.42 59.53 -16.31
CA GLN A 780 14.34 58.57 -16.15
C GLN A 780 13.80 58.52 -14.71
N CYS A 781 14.67 58.59 -13.69
CA CYS A 781 14.23 58.66 -12.29
C CYS A 781 13.50 59.97 -12.01
N GLN A 782 13.99 61.09 -12.54
CA GLN A 782 13.39 62.40 -12.39
C GLN A 782 12.02 62.47 -13.06
N ASP A 783 11.90 61.96 -14.29
CA ASP A 783 10.64 61.87 -15.03
C ASP A 783 9.62 61.04 -14.27
N THR A 784 10.02 59.86 -13.81
CA THR A 784 9.14 58.97 -13.05
C THR A 784 8.71 59.61 -11.74
N LEU A 785 9.59 60.34 -11.06
CA LEU A 785 9.27 61.08 -9.83
C LEU A 785 8.28 62.23 -10.10
N VAL A 786 8.48 63.01 -11.17
CA VAL A 786 7.56 64.11 -11.55
C VAL A 786 6.20 63.54 -11.96
N GLN A 787 6.21 62.48 -12.78
CA GLN A 787 4.99 61.79 -13.23
C GLN A 787 4.21 61.22 -12.04
N PHE A 788 4.91 60.57 -11.10
CA PHE A 788 4.30 60.02 -9.89
C PHE A 788 3.84 61.09 -8.90
N GLY A 789 4.54 62.22 -8.81
CA GLY A 789 4.11 63.35 -7.96
C GLY A 789 2.94 64.15 -8.54
N THR A 790 2.77 64.12 -9.87
CA THR A 790 1.61 64.73 -10.56
C THR A 790 0.35 63.86 -10.43
N PHE A 791 0.53 62.53 -10.36
CA PHE A 791 -0.50 61.55 -10.07
C PHE A 791 -0.95 61.63 -8.60
#